data_AF-A0A6G0WKI4-F1
#
_entry.id   AF-A0A6G0WKI4-F1
#
_cell.length_a   1.000
_cell.length_b   1.000
_cell.length_c   1.000
_cell.angle_alpha   90.00
_cell.angle_beta   90.00
_cell.angle_gamma   90.00
#
_symmetry.space_group_name_H-M   'P 1'
#
loop_
_entity.id
_entity.type
_entity.pdbx_description
1 polymer ?
#
loop_
_entity_poly.entity_id
_entity_poly.type
_entity_poly.pdbx_seq_one_letter_code
_entity_poly.pdbx_strand_id
1 'polypeptide(L)'
;MEVLDAGKKRGLSIADVVKEQVHNTTVTKEETIAWIELLLRQLNEQKALLVNNSEKWNEDVLGTLLSASGLTVRYVSQASVFSSYVPEFESIFLDVLRIPNWTKPLVGLKMVSLRGCTRLVECFGGLVCHNTAAIDWSTQAIDIMLADPESSLVIQLLFRPICEHLNVLVQTHSSTVPLMLPLLTNLFRLHTSIFVPSSTLHREDMIEFASFLSILFETILPQIWSTSSLLTMSRQDIPAFQLTCSCTTSVRWEDFFSNSENLTSMTSVVPSLYAVAVLELPSSSTCAPFDRSLNFILSSLSVALQSRTVEGVEQVHGVIESLRDLLLRYIQMARHSVASNQLISIVPTIQKLYAHLADLSKDRNRPRGMKTSLGDIREAGNECLTALMHCLGEQLWIVENESSFLQNVVVKAADPLLFGHYLFVLRPQGSSDERFEATVARVVATLLKGLSQAHRYSMALTIRMVESVGKVASATGDYIEPHAPDLASSLLDVYETTSNARQAIVTALSRLFCIAPFEGEPKDLLIQLLSNGIKASKEFSLEALCIILRHDKAVTSLMSAQPVAFWLEYMAACTSLFSSEPIFDEDLPIILLHLDVWHNLLDREMELPSQDQTSFKTAVEKLQENAHSDCLSDIESACSSLLLVIEAK
;
A
#
# COMPACT_ATOMS: atom_id res chain seq x y z
N MET A 1 -23.81 -12.05 38.76
CA MET A 1 -24.07 -10.73 39.33
C MET A 1 -23.28 -10.52 40.61
N GLU A 2 -23.33 -11.44 41.58
CA GLU A 2 -22.62 -11.28 42.87
C GLU A 2 -21.13 -10.90 42.75
N VAL A 3 -20.36 -11.54 41.85
CA VAL A 3 -18.93 -11.22 41.61
C VAL A 3 -18.75 -9.79 41.04
N LEU A 4 -19.55 -9.42 40.04
CA LEU A 4 -19.52 -8.10 39.40
C LEU A 4 -19.98 -7.00 40.38
N ASP A 5 -21.03 -7.27 41.16
CA ASP A 5 -21.55 -6.34 42.18
C ASP A 5 -20.57 -6.17 43.35
N ALA A 6 -19.89 -7.23 43.77
CA ALA A 6 -18.82 -7.15 44.76
C ALA A 6 -17.65 -6.31 44.27
N GLY A 7 -17.26 -6.47 42.99
CA GLY A 7 -16.25 -5.62 42.35
C GLY A 7 -16.67 -4.15 42.28
N LYS A 8 -17.92 -3.87 41.91
CA LYS A 8 -18.47 -2.51 41.91
C LYS A 8 -18.47 -1.89 43.32
N LYS A 9 -18.80 -2.66 44.36
CA LYS A 9 -18.69 -2.22 45.78
C LYS A 9 -17.25 -1.95 46.21
N ARG A 10 -16.26 -2.60 45.59
CA ARG A 10 -14.82 -2.30 45.73
C ARG A 10 -14.35 -1.10 44.91
N GLY A 11 -15.23 -0.46 44.13
CA GLY A 11 -14.89 0.67 43.26
C GLY A 11 -14.24 0.27 41.93
N LEU A 12 -14.30 -1.02 41.54
CA LEU A 12 -13.72 -1.50 40.29
C LEU A 12 -14.67 -1.32 39.11
N SER A 13 -14.09 -1.11 37.91
CA SER A 13 -14.84 -1.19 36.66
C SER A 13 -15.14 -2.64 36.28
N ILE A 14 -16.12 -2.87 35.38
CA ILE A 14 -16.41 -4.22 34.85
C ILE A 14 -15.15 -4.84 34.23
N ALA A 15 -14.34 -4.04 33.52
CA ALA A 15 -13.11 -4.50 32.90
C ALA A 15 -12.07 -4.98 33.93
N ASP A 16 -11.93 -4.28 35.05
CA ASP A 16 -10.98 -4.67 36.10
C ASP A 16 -11.42 -5.98 36.76
N VAL A 17 -12.72 -6.13 37.05
CA VAL A 17 -13.26 -7.38 37.59
C VAL A 17 -13.03 -8.53 36.61
N VAL A 18 -13.33 -8.35 35.33
CA VAL A 18 -13.10 -9.40 34.31
C VAL A 18 -11.63 -9.77 34.21
N LYS A 19 -10.70 -8.80 34.21
CA LYS A 19 -9.26 -9.07 34.17
C LYS A 19 -8.78 -9.90 35.37
N GLU A 20 -9.31 -9.64 36.56
CA GLU A 20 -9.03 -10.47 37.75
C GLU A 20 -9.43 -11.93 37.54
N GLN A 21 -10.44 -12.21 36.70
CA GLN A 21 -10.98 -13.55 36.49
C GLN A 21 -10.36 -14.31 35.31
N VAL A 22 -9.82 -13.63 34.29
CA VAL A 22 -9.37 -14.33 33.05
C VAL A 22 -8.05 -13.85 32.45
N HIS A 23 -7.47 -12.76 32.95
CA HIS A 23 -6.26 -12.17 32.35
C HIS A 23 -4.98 -12.44 33.15
N ASN A 24 -5.08 -12.45 34.48
CA ASN A 24 -3.92 -12.56 35.36
C ASN A 24 -3.24 -13.94 35.24
N THR A 25 -1.90 -13.96 35.22
CA THR A 25 -1.09 -15.19 35.09
C THR A 25 -1.22 -16.15 36.27
N THR A 26 -1.81 -15.70 37.37
CA THR A 26 -2.12 -16.53 38.54
C THR A 26 -3.44 -17.29 38.42
N VAL A 27 -4.27 -16.99 37.41
CA VAL A 27 -5.57 -17.63 37.22
C VAL A 27 -5.38 -18.98 36.52
N THR A 28 -5.94 -20.03 37.11
CA THR A 28 -5.85 -21.40 36.58
C THR A 28 -6.84 -21.65 35.45
N LYS A 29 -6.69 -22.79 34.78
CA LYS A 29 -7.62 -23.21 33.72
C LYS A 29 -9.02 -23.45 34.26
N GLU A 30 -9.08 -24.06 35.43
CA GLU A 30 -10.31 -24.40 36.13
C GLU A 30 -11.06 -23.15 36.60
N GLU A 31 -10.34 -22.14 37.09
CA GLU A 31 -10.91 -20.85 37.48
C GLU A 31 -11.49 -20.09 36.28
N THR A 32 -10.78 -20.11 35.14
CA THR A 32 -11.26 -19.50 33.88
C THR A 32 -12.54 -20.18 33.38
N ILE A 33 -12.60 -21.53 33.43
CA ILE A 33 -13.81 -22.30 33.07
C ILE A 33 -14.96 -21.93 34.01
N ALA A 34 -14.73 -21.93 35.32
CA ALA A 34 -15.78 -21.63 36.31
C ALA A 34 -16.35 -20.23 36.11
N TRP A 35 -15.52 -19.24 35.76
CA TRP A 35 -15.97 -17.90 35.41
C TRP A 35 -16.84 -17.90 34.15
N ILE A 36 -16.37 -18.54 33.08
CA ILE A 36 -17.09 -18.61 31.79
C ILE A 36 -18.46 -19.27 31.96
N GLU A 37 -18.52 -20.43 32.62
CA GLU A 37 -19.77 -21.16 32.86
C GLU A 37 -20.74 -20.36 33.73
N LEU A 38 -20.24 -19.69 34.77
CA LEU A 38 -21.06 -18.81 35.62
C LEU A 38 -21.66 -17.66 34.81
N LEU A 39 -20.85 -17.04 33.95
CA LEU A 39 -21.25 -15.92 33.11
C LEU A 39 -22.31 -16.36 32.08
N LEU A 40 -22.07 -17.47 31.38
CA LEU A 40 -23.02 -18.04 30.41
C LEU A 40 -24.34 -18.43 31.05
N ARG A 41 -24.31 -19.05 32.24
CA ARG A 41 -25.54 -19.40 32.98
C ARG A 41 -26.38 -18.16 33.28
N GLN A 42 -25.75 -17.12 33.82
CA GLN A 42 -26.44 -15.87 34.18
C GLN A 42 -26.94 -15.11 32.95
N LEU A 43 -26.17 -15.09 31.86
CA LEU A 43 -26.62 -14.54 30.59
C LEU A 43 -27.86 -15.25 30.07
N ASN A 44 -27.86 -16.59 30.06
CA ASN A 44 -28.99 -17.37 29.57
C ASN A 44 -30.24 -17.17 30.42
N GLU A 45 -30.11 -17.09 31.75
CA GLU A 45 -31.22 -16.77 32.66
C GLU A 45 -31.84 -15.40 32.33
N GLN A 46 -31.02 -14.35 32.20
CA GLN A 46 -31.50 -12.99 31.91
C GLN A 46 -32.03 -12.84 30.48
N LYS A 47 -31.37 -13.48 29.49
CA LYS A 47 -31.84 -13.55 28.11
C LYS A 47 -33.21 -14.21 28.03
N ALA A 48 -33.42 -15.33 28.72
CA ALA A 48 -34.71 -16.02 28.73
C ALA A 48 -35.83 -15.16 29.32
N LEU A 49 -35.55 -14.36 30.36
CA LEU A 49 -36.52 -13.41 30.92
C LEU A 49 -36.91 -12.34 29.90
N LEU A 50 -35.93 -11.83 29.14
CA LEU A 50 -36.15 -10.81 28.11
C LEU A 50 -36.93 -11.36 26.90
N VAL A 51 -36.53 -12.52 26.37
CA VAL A 51 -37.19 -13.16 25.22
C VAL A 51 -38.65 -13.52 25.53
N ASN A 52 -38.94 -13.97 26.75
CA ASN A 52 -40.30 -14.28 27.20
C ASN A 52 -41.11 -13.02 27.59
N ASN A 53 -40.57 -11.81 27.38
CA ASN A 53 -41.18 -10.53 27.71
C ASN A 53 -41.71 -10.46 29.16
N SER A 54 -40.95 -11.03 30.10
CA SER A 54 -41.28 -11.02 31.53
C SER A 54 -41.03 -9.63 32.11
N GLU A 55 -41.95 -9.07 32.90
CA GLU A 55 -41.74 -7.77 33.59
C GLU A 55 -40.52 -7.76 34.55
N LYS A 56 -39.85 -8.91 34.73
CA LYS A 56 -38.71 -9.10 35.64
C LYS A 56 -37.34 -8.94 34.98
N TRP A 57 -37.23 -8.73 33.66
CA TRP A 57 -35.93 -8.50 33.05
C TRP A 57 -35.39 -7.11 33.41
N ASN A 58 -34.07 -6.97 33.56
CA ASN A 58 -33.42 -5.73 33.97
C ASN A 58 -32.31 -5.34 32.99
N GLU A 59 -32.42 -4.15 32.40
CA GLU A 59 -31.47 -3.60 31.43
C GLU A 59 -30.05 -3.52 31.99
N ASP A 60 -29.87 -2.95 33.18
CA ASP A 60 -28.56 -2.77 33.79
C ASP A 60 -27.87 -4.11 34.05
N VAL A 61 -28.64 -5.10 34.51
CA VAL A 61 -28.12 -6.46 34.79
C VAL A 61 -27.68 -7.15 33.50
N LEU A 62 -28.55 -7.22 32.50
CA LEU A 62 -28.23 -7.88 31.24
C LEU A 62 -27.13 -7.13 30.48
N GLY A 63 -27.17 -5.80 30.44
CA GLY A 63 -26.14 -4.97 29.81
C GLY A 63 -24.77 -5.12 30.48
N THR A 64 -24.73 -5.24 31.81
CA THR A 64 -23.51 -5.52 32.57
C THR A 64 -22.95 -6.91 32.24
N LEU A 65 -23.81 -7.93 32.16
CA LEU A 65 -23.39 -9.30 31.79
C LEU A 65 -22.89 -9.37 30.35
N LEU A 66 -23.57 -8.74 29.39
CA LEU A 66 -23.13 -8.68 27.99
C LEU A 66 -21.79 -7.94 27.86
N SER A 67 -21.62 -6.84 28.59
CA SER A 67 -20.35 -6.10 28.63
C SER A 67 -19.23 -6.95 29.22
N ALA A 68 -19.48 -7.63 30.35
CA ALA A 68 -18.52 -8.55 30.96
C ALA A 68 -18.15 -9.70 30.00
N SER A 69 -19.10 -10.16 29.19
CA SER A 69 -18.89 -11.20 28.18
C SER A 69 -17.94 -10.74 27.08
N GLY A 70 -18.22 -9.59 26.46
CA GLY A 70 -17.32 -9.01 25.44
C GLY A 70 -15.93 -8.69 25.98
N LEU A 71 -15.82 -8.28 27.25
CA LEU A 71 -14.53 -8.05 27.90
C LEU A 71 -13.82 -9.37 28.24
N THR A 72 -14.56 -10.43 28.56
CA THR A 72 -14.00 -11.76 28.80
C THR A 72 -13.37 -12.31 27.52
N VAL A 73 -14.08 -12.19 26.39
CA VAL A 73 -13.55 -12.50 25.04
C VAL A 73 -12.24 -11.76 24.79
N ARG A 74 -12.19 -10.46 25.11
CA ARG A 74 -11.01 -9.61 24.84
C ARG A 74 -9.79 -9.92 25.72
N TYR A 75 -10.01 -10.27 26.99
CA TYR A 75 -8.93 -10.33 27.99
C TYR A 75 -8.50 -11.73 28.39
N VAL A 76 -9.22 -12.77 27.97
CA VAL A 76 -8.88 -14.15 28.30
C VAL A 76 -7.48 -14.50 27.81
N SER A 77 -6.58 -14.82 28.74
CA SER A 77 -5.20 -15.24 28.41
C SER A 77 -5.14 -16.69 27.92
N GLN A 78 -6.08 -17.51 28.38
CA GLN A 78 -6.20 -18.92 28.03
C GLN A 78 -7.13 -19.14 26.83
N ALA A 79 -6.73 -18.64 25.66
CA ALA A 79 -7.55 -18.66 24.45
C ALA A 79 -8.10 -20.07 24.10
N SER A 80 -7.29 -21.13 24.28
CA SER A 80 -7.68 -22.51 24.00
C SER A 80 -8.84 -23.04 24.87
N VAL A 81 -9.03 -22.47 26.05
CA VAL A 81 -10.16 -22.78 26.94
C VAL A 81 -11.42 -22.11 26.43
N PHE A 82 -11.30 -20.83 26.06
CA PHE A 82 -12.42 -20.03 25.59
C PHE A 82 -12.94 -20.48 24.22
N SER A 83 -12.06 -20.97 23.34
CA SER A 83 -12.41 -21.45 21.98
C SER A 83 -13.63 -22.37 21.95
N SER A 84 -13.78 -23.27 22.94
CA SER A 84 -14.91 -24.20 23.01
C SER A 84 -16.26 -23.54 23.30
N TYR A 85 -16.26 -22.34 23.88
CA TYR A 85 -17.46 -21.58 24.28
C TYR A 85 -17.84 -20.50 23.28
N VAL A 86 -17.01 -20.24 22.26
CA VAL A 86 -17.26 -19.23 21.22
C VAL A 86 -18.66 -19.36 20.60
N PRO A 87 -19.14 -20.56 20.20
CA PRO A 87 -20.48 -20.70 19.60
C PRO A 87 -21.63 -20.29 20.53
N GLU A 88 -21.49 -20.51 21.84
CA GLU A 88 -22.53 -20.18 22.82
C GLU A 88 -22.62 -18.67 23.05
N PHE A 89 -21.48 -17.98 23.18
CA PHE A 89 -21.44 -16.52 23.26
C PHE A 89 -21.97 -15.88 21.97
N GLU A 90 -21.55 -16.38 20.81
CA GLU A 90 -22.03 -15.92 19.50
C GLU A 90 -23.56 -16.00 19.42
N SER A 91 -24.12 -17.15 19.77
CA SER A 91 -25.57 -17.38 19.78
C SER A 91 -26.32 -16.39 20.69
N ILE A 92 -25.82 -16.16 21.91
CA ILE A 92 -26.43 -15.22 22.87
C ILE A 92 -26.42 -13.79 22.32
N PHE A 93 -25.30 -13.32 21.76
CA PHE A 93 -25.23 -11.97 21.21
C PHE A 93 -26.20 -11.80 20.04
N LEU A 94 -26.25 -12.77 19.12
CA LEU A 94 -27.17 -12.76 17.98
C LEU A 94 -28.64 -12.80 18.40
N ASP A 95 -28.99 -13.57 19.43
CA ASP A 95 -30.35 -13.60 19.97
C ASP A 95 -30.81 -12.22 20.46
N VAL A 96 -29.94 -11.49 21.17
CA VAL A 96 -30.23 -10.12 21.63
C VAL A 96 -30.36 -9.15 20.45
N LEU A 97 -29.51 -9.29 19.43
CA LEU A 97 -29.62 -8.51 18.19
C LEU A 97 -30.97 -8.75 17.49
N ARG A 98 -31.47 -9.99 17.46
CA ARG A 98 -32.72 -10.37 16.78
C ARG A 98 -34.01 -9.96 17.49
N ILE A 99 -33.95 -9.41 18.71
CA ILE A 99 -35.15 -8.91 19.40
C ILE A 99 -35.82 -7.81 18.54
N PRO A 100 -37.11 -7.91 18.18
CA PRO A 100 -37.72 -7.01 17.19
C PRO A 100 -37.96 -5.57 17.70
N ASN A 101 -37.86 -5.32 19.00
CA ASN A 101 -38.14 -4.02 19.60
C ASN A 101 -36.91 -3.09 19.61
N TRP A 102 -37.14 -1.79 19.35
CA TRP A 102 -36.12 -0.74 19.23
C TRP A 102 -36.27 0.38 20.27
N THR A 103 -36.79 0.05 21.46
CA THR A 103 -36.85 1.01 22.57
C THR A 103 -35.45 1.35 23.08
N LYS A 104 -35.28 2.50 23.73
CA LYS A 104 -33.96 2.95 24.22
C LYS A 104 -33.16 1.90 24.99
N PRO A 105 -33.74 1.17 25.97
CA PRO A 105 -33.06 0.07 26.64
C PRO A 105 -32.53 -1.01 25.70
N LEU A 106 -33.34 -1.40 24.72
CA LEU A 106 -33.02 -2.50 23.82
C LEU A 106 -32.02 -2.10 22.73
N VAL A 107 -32.04 -0.84 22.27
CA VAL A 107 -30.99 -0.31 21.40
C VAL A 107 -29.64 -0.31 22.11
N GLY A 108 -29.61 0.06 23.40
CA GLY A 108 -28.42 -0.04 24.24
C GLY A 108 -27.88 -1.48 24.34
N LEU A 109 -28.76 -2.45 24.60
CA LEU A 109 -28.38 -3.86 24.64
C LEU A 109 -27.88 -4.38 23.29
N LYS A 110 -28.53 -3.99 22.19
CA LYS A 110 -28.08 -4.33 20.82
C LYS A 110 -26.68 -3.79 20.52
N MET A 111 -26.38 -2.56 20.94
CA MET A 111 -25.06 -1.96 20.78
C MET A 111 -23.99 -2.78 21.50
N VAL A 112 -24.25 -3.18 22.76
CA VAL A 112 -23.30 -3.98 23.53
C VAL A 112 -23.14 -5.38 22.92
N SER A 113 -24.23 -6.00 22.46
CA SER A 113 -24.18 -7.31 21.80
C SER A 113 -23.41 -7.27 20.49
N LEU A 114 -23.60 -6.24 19.66
CA LEU A 114 -22.85 -6.09 18.41
C LEU A 114 -21.35 -5.93 18.69
N ARG A 115 -20.98 -5.13 19.71
CA ARG A 115 -19.58 -5.04 20.16
C ARG A 115 -19.06 -6.40 20.64
N GLY A 116 -19.90 -7.20 21.30
CA GLY A 116 -19.59 -8.59 21.66
C GLY A 116 -19.29 -9.45 20.43
N CYS A 117 -20.13 -9.39 19.39
CA CYS A 117 -19.87 -10.04 18.09
C CYS A 117 -18.55 -9.56 17.48
N THR A 118 -18.30 -8.25 17.44
CA THR A 118 -17.02 -7.69 16.94
C THR A 118 -15.83 -8.27 17.69
N ARG A 119 -15.88 -8.35 19.02
CA ARG A 119 -14.78 -8.93 19.82
C ARG A 119 -14.57 -10.42 19.56
N LEU A 120 -15.64 -11.19 19.35
CA LEU A 120 -15.52 -12.60 18.99
C LEU A 120 -14.78 -12.76 17.66
N VAL A 121 -15.15 -11.96 16.66
CA VAL A 121 -14.51 -11.96 15.34
C VAL A 121 -13.04 -11.53 15.44
N GLU A 122 -12.75 -10.44 16.17
CA GLU A 122 -11.38 -9.93 16.37
C GLU A 122 -10.46 -10.97 17.04
N CYS A 123 -10.95 -11.67 18.08
CA CYS A 123 -10.10 -12.52 18.91
C CYS A 123 -10.08 -13.99 18.48
N PHE A 124 -11.14 -14.48 17.85
CA PHE A 124 -11.36 -15.92 17.58
C PHE A 124 -11.77 -16.23 16.14
N GLY A 125 -11.63 -15.26 15.23
CA GLY A 125 -12.19 -15.24 13.87
C GLY A 125 -12.63 -16.57 13.28
N GLY A 126 -11.72 -17.48 12.94
CA GLY A 126 -12.04 -18.76 12.27
C GLY A 126 -12.98 -19.72 13.03
N LEU A 127 -13.30 -19.44 14.30
CA LEU A 127 -14.28 -20.19 15.11
C LEU A 127 -15.69 -19.57 15.08
N VAL A 128 -15.85 -18.38 14.51
CA VAL A 128 -17.13 -17.66 14.42
C VAL A 128 -17.84 -18.07 13.12
N CYS A 129 -19.05 -18.63 13.25
CA CYS A 129 -19.72 -19.32 12.14
C CYS A 129 -20.90 -18.55 11.54
N HIS A 130 -21.46 -17.57 12.26
CA HIS A 130 -22.73 -16.91 11.93
C HIS A 130 -22.54 -15.43 11.55
N ASN A 131 -21.40 -15.10 10.93
CA ASN A 131 -21.11 -13.74 10.44
C ASN A 131 -22.19 -13.21 9.49
N THR A 132 -22.81 -14.09 8.68
CA THR A 132 -23.92 -13.73 7.78
C THR A 132 -25.12 -13.17 8.53
N ALA A 133 -25.47 -13.74 9.69
CA ALA A 133 -26.59 -13.28 10.49
C ALA A 133 -26.36 -11.88 11.08
N ALA A 134 -25.12 -11.55 11.43
CA ALA A 134 -24.76 -10.22 11.92
C ALA A 134 -24.82 -9.17 10.79
N ILE A 135 -24.43 -9.54 9.57
CA ILE A 135 -24.55 -8.69 8.37
C ILE A 135 -26.03 -8.46 8.01
N ASP A 136 -26.85 -9.52 8.02
CA ASP A 136 -28.29 -9.41 7.79
C ASP A 136 -28.97 -8.50 8.82
N TRP A 137 -28.58 -8.63 10.09
CA TRP A 137 -29.07 -7.76 11.15
C TRP A 137 -28.61 -6.30 10.95
N SER A 138 -27.35 -6.08 10.56
CA SER A 138 -26.82 -4.74 10.28
C SER A 138 -27.59 -4.07 9.15
N THR A 139 -27.98 -4.85 8.13
CA THR A 139 -28.84 -4.37 7.03
C THR A 139 -30.19 -3.87 7.56
N GLN A 140 -30.86 -4.67 8.42
CA GLN A 140 -32.13 -4.27 9.04
C GLN A 140 -31.99 -3.01 9.91
N ALA A 141 -30.89 -2.90 10.65
CA ALA A 141 -30.62 -1.73 11.48
C ALA A 141 -30.48 -0.46 10.63
N ILE A 142 -29.75 -0.55 9.50
CA ILE A 142 -29.60 0.57 8.56
C ILE A 142 -30.94 0.93 7.92
N ASP A 143 -31.76 -0.04 7.55
CA ASP A 143 -33.11 0.21 7.00
C ASP A 143 -33.99 0.98 8.00
N ILE A 144 -33.88 0.67 9.29
CA ILE A 144 -34.61 1.39 10.36
C ILE A 144 -34.09 2.81 10.51
N MET A 145 -32.78 3.03 10.46
CA MET A 145 -32.18 4.37 10.46
C MET A 145 -32.68 5.23 9.29
N LEU A 146 -32.96 4.61 8.14
CA LEU A 146 -33.48 5.29 6.95
C LEU A 146 -35.01 5.52 7.00
N ALA A 147 -35.75 4.69 7.72
CA ALA A 147 -37.21 4.71 7.71
C ALA A 147 -37.84 5.86 8.51
N ASP A 148 -37.17 6.32 9.58
CA ASP A 148 -37.69 7.33 10.50
C ASP A 148 -36.67 8.47 10.73
N PRO A 149 -36.98 9.74 10.37
CA PRO A 149 -36.14 10.91 10.67
C PRO A 149 -35.89 11.12 12.18
N GLU A 150 -36.76 10.60 13.06
CA GLU A 150 -36.59 10.65 14.51
C GLU A 150 -35.83 9.42 15.08
N SER A 151 -35.30 8.53 14.23
CA SER A 151 -34.45 7.39 14.62
C SER A 151 -33.05 7.80 15.14
N SER A 152 -32.89 9.04 15.60
CA SER A 152 -31.63 9.63 16.06
C SER A 152 -30.92 8.77 17.09
N LEU A 153 -31.67 8.09 17.96
CA LEU A 153 -31.13 7.20 18.96
C LEU A 153 -30.46 5.95 18.36
N VAL A 154 -31.07 5.37 17.32
CA VAL A 154 -30.55 4.19 16.63
C VAL A 154 -29.25 4.56 15.92
N ILE A 155 -29.23 5.68 15.21
CA ILE A 155 -28.04 6.22 14.54
C ILE A 155 -26.92 6.46 15.57
N GLN A 156 -27.22 7.25 16.62
CA GLN A 156 -26.25 7.63 17.65
C GLN A 156 -25.59 6.44 18.36
N LEU A 157 -26.34 5.35 18.57
CA LEU A 157 -25.85 4.20 19.33
C LEU A 157 -25.28 3.08 18.46
N LEU A 158 -25.75 2.91 17.21
CA LEU A 158 -25.45 1.72 16.43
C LEU A 158 -24.66 1.97 15.15
N PHE A 159 -24.71 3.16 14.56
CA PHE A 159 -24.07 3.37 13.25
C PHE A 159 -22.56 3.09 13.29
N ARG A 160 -21.85 3.72 14.25
CA ARG A 160 -20.41 3.49 14.41
C ARG A 160 -20.07 2.05 14.79
N PRO A 161 -20.73 1.41 15.79
CA PRO A 161 -20.53 -0.01 16.05
C PRO A 161 -20.79 -0.94 14.85
N ILE A 162 -21.73 -0.59 13.96
CA ILE A 162 -21.95 -1.33 12.70
C ILE A 162 -20.73 -1.17 11.79
N CYS A 163 -20.25 0.07 11.56
CA CYS A 163 -19.04 0.29 10.77
C CYS A 163 -17.82 -0.42 11.36
N GLU A 164 -17.60 -0.35 12.67
CA GLU A 164 -16.55 -1.07 13.40
C GLU A 164 -16.65 -2.59 13.16
N HIS A 165 -17.84 -3.17 13.32
CA HIS A 165 -18.09 -4.59 13.11
C HIS A 165 -17.80 -5.04 11.67
N LEU A 166 -18.35 -4.31 10.69
CA LEU A 166 -18.15 -4.60 9.27
C LEU A 166 -16.67 -4.47 8.89
N ASN A 167 -15.97 -3.46 9.42
CA ASN A 167 -14.56 -3.26 9.19
C ASN A 167 -13.71 -4.45 9.67
N VAL A 168 -13.96 -4.93 10.90
CA VAL A 168 -13.31 -6.13 11.43
C VAL A 168 -13.60 -7.35 10.56
N LEU A 169 -14.84 -7.53 10.10
CA LEU A 169 -15.21 -8.65 9.24
C LEU A 169 -14.47 -8.62 7.89
N VAL A 170 -14.32 -7.45 7.27
CA VAL A 170 -13.54 -7.30 6.01
C VAL A 170 -12.10 -7.80 6.22
N GLN A 171 -11.47 -7.41 7.33
CA GLN A 171 -10.07 -7.73 7.61
C GLN A 171 -9.83 -9.19 8.03
N THR A 172 -10.81 -9.81 8.71
CA THR A 172 -10.66 -11.16 9.29
C THR A 172 -11.33 -12.27 8.48
N HIS A 173 -12.35 -11.94 7.68
CA HIS A 173 -13.19 -12.88 6.94
C HIS A 173 -13.51 -12.34 5.54
N SER A 174 -12.51 -12.26 4.67
CA SER A 174 -12.64 -11.72 3.31
C SER A 174 -13.75 -12.39 2.47
N SER A 175 -14.13 -13.64 2.78
CA SER A 175 -15.26 -14.34 2.14
C SER A 175 -16.62 -13.67 2.36
N THR A 176 -16.76 -12.81 3.37
CA THR A 176 -18.00 -12.08 3.68
C THR A 176 -18.17 -10.79 2.89
N VAL A 177 -17.10 -10.29 2.24
CA VAL A 177 -17.09 -9.03 1.50
C VAL A 177 -18.20 -8.94 0.43
N PRO A 178 -18.50 -9.97 -0.38
CA PRO A 178 -19.59 -9.91 -1.35
C PRO A 178 -20.97 -9.68 -0.72
N LEU A 179 -21.18 -10.12 0.54
CA LEU A 179 -22.42 -9.92 1.28
C LEU A 179 -22.56 -8.48 1.79
N MET A 180 -21.45 -7.75 1.91
CA MET A 180 -21.44 -6.36 2.37
C MET A 180 -21.72 -5.34 1.27
N LEU A 181 -21.37 -5.66 0.01
CA LEU A 181 -21.54 -4.74 -1.12
C LEU A 181 -22.98 -4.21 -1.28
N PRO A 182 -24.04 -5.04 -1.11
CA PRO A 182 -25.42 -4.55 -1.16
C PRO A 182 -25.76 -3.52 -0.07
N LEU A 183 -25.08 -3.56 1.09
CA LEU A 183 -25.34 -2.60 2.20
C LEU A 183 -24.89 -1.18 1.82
N LEU A 184 -23.90 -1.05 0.93
CA LEU A 184 -23.37 0.25 0.49
C LEU A 184 -24.46 1.15 -0.09
N THR A 185 -25.41 0.57 -0.82
CA THR A 185 -26.57 1.29 -1.38
C THR A 185 -27.31 2.07 -0.28
N ASN A 186 -27.57 1.45 0.87
CA ASN A 186 -28.30 2.09 1.97
C ASN A 186 -27.39 2.97 2.84
N LEU A 187 -26.13 2.61 3.02
CA LEU A 187 -25.14 3.46 3.69
C LEU A 187 -24.92 4.80 2.95
N PHE A 188 -24.83 4.77 1.62
CA PHE A 188 -24.76 5.99 0.80
C PHE A 188 -26.03 6.85 0.92
N ARG A 189 -27.21 6.24 1.03
CA ARG A 189 -28.45 6.98 1.30
C ARG A 189 -28.39 7.65 2.66
N LEU A 190 -27.96 6.93 3.68
CA LEU A 190 -27.88 7.45 5.04
C LEU A 190 -26.93 8.65 5.10
N HIS A 191 -25.78 8.51 4.45
CA HIS A 191 -24.81 9.58 4.30
C HIS A 191 -25.38 10.83 3.62
N THR A 192 -25.98 10.66 2.44
CA THR A 192 -26.46 11.78 1.62
C THR A 192 -27.74 12.43 2.15
N SER A 193 -28.63 11.66 2.79
CA SER A 193 -29.95 12.16 3.24
C SER A 193 -30.01 12.58 4.71
N ILE A 194 -29.11 12.07 5.56
CA ILE A 194 -29.12 12.36 7.01
C ILE A 194 -27.82 13.04 7.44
N PHE A 195 -26.66 12.44 7.15
CA PHE A 195 -25.40 12.90 7.72
C PHE A 195 -24.94 14.23 7.13
N VAL A 196 -24.94 14.35 5.80
CA VAL A 196 -24.47 15.56 5.11
C VAL A 196 -25.35 16.78 5.44
N PRO A 197 -26.70 16.70 5.40
CA PRO A 197 -27.56 17.80 5.82
C PRO A 197 -27.37 18.25 7.28
N SER A 198 -26.89 17.35 8.14
CA SER A 198 -26.62 17.60 9.57
C SER A 198 -25.15 17.34 9.93
N SER A 199 -24.24 17.80 9.06
CA SER A 199 -22.80 17.48 9.10
C SER A 199 -22.09 17.79 10.42
N THR A 200 -22.56 18.80 11.16
CA THR A 200 -22.01 19.16 12.47
C THR A 200 -22.33 18.12 13.56
N LEU A 201 -23.47 17.44 13.47
CA LEU A 201 -23.89 16.40 14.41
C LEU A 201 -23.28 15.04 14.08
N HIS A 202 -23.10 14.74 12.79
CA HIS A 202 -22.68 13.43 12.28
C HIS A 202 -21.24 13.38 11.78
N ARG A 203 -20.39 14.33 12.20
CA ARG A 203 -18.98 14.38 11.76
C ARG A 203 -18.24 13.07 12.03
N GLU A 204 -18.36 12.54 13.25
CA GLU A 204 -17.71 11.29 13.65
C GLU A 204 -18.29 10.08 12.90
N ASP A 205 -19.59 10.09 12.62
CA ASP A 205 -20.24 9.02 11.83
C ASP A 205 -19.71 9.00 10.40
N MET A 206 -19.54 10.17 9.77
CA MET A 206 -18.96 10.27 8.43
C MET A 206 -17.50 9.80 8.38
N ILE A 207 -16.71 10.11 9.41
CA ILE A 207 -15.31 9.64 9.52
C ILE A 207 -15.26 8.11 9.64
N GLU A 208 -16.10 7.52 10.50
CA GLU A 208 -16.17 6.07 10.66
C GLU A 208 -16.62 5.38 9.37
N PHE A 209 -17.60 5.97 8.67
CA PHE A 209 -18.05 5.46 7.38
C PHE A 209 -16.94 5.54 6.31
N ALA A 210 -16.21 6.65 6.23
CA ALA A 210 -15.07 6.79 5.34
C ALA A 210 -13.98 5.76 5.65
N SER A 211 -13.69 5.50 6.94
CA SER A 211 -12.72 4.49 7.35
C SER A 211 -13.14 3.08 6.91
N PHE A 212 -14.42 2.71 7.12
CA PHE A 212 -14.97 1.45 6.63
C PHE A 212 -14.86 1.32 5.10
N LEU A 213 -15.22 2.38 4.36
CA LEU A 213 -15.11 2.37 2.89
C LEU A 213 -13.68 2.21 2.42
N SER A 214 -12.69 2.84 3.08
CA SER A 214 -11.28 2.70 2.71
C SER A 214 -10.86 1.24 2.74
N ILE A 215 -11.15 0.55 3.84
CA ILE A 215 -10.70 -0.83 4.07
C ILE A 215 -11.48 -1.81 3.19
N LEU A 216 -12.79 -1.60 3.02
CA LEU A 216 -13.59 -2.38 2.09
C LEU A 216 -13.06 -2.24 0.65
N PHE A 217 -12.76 -1.01 0.22
CA PHE A 217 -12.29 -0.75 -1.14
C PHE A 217 -10.85 -1.18 -1.38
N GLU A 218 -9.97 -1.12 -0.39
CA GLU A 218 -8.64 -1.74 -0.44
C GLU A 218 -8.73 -3.26 -0.63
N THR A 219 -9.77 -3.89 -0.08
CA THR A 219 -9.98 -5.34 -0.20
C THR A 219 -10.56 -5.75 -1.56
N ILE A 220 -11.46 -4.96 -2.14
CA ILE A 220 -12.10 -5.31 -3.42
C ILE A 220 -11.38 -4.75 -4.65
N LEU A 221 -10.75 -3.58 -4.57
CA LEU A 221 -10.07 -2.98 -5.71
C LEU A 221 -8.65 -3.55 -5.85
N PRO A 222 -8.09 -3.57 -7.07
CA PRO A 222 -6.67 -3.88 -7.23
C PRO A 222 -5.83 -2.89 -6.41
N GLN A 223 -4.67 -3.33 -5.90
CA GLN A 223 -3.77 -2.45 -5.17
C GLN A 223 -3.37 -1.26 -6.05
N ILE A 224 -3.34 -0.05 -5.46
CA ILE A 224 -2.86 1.15 -6.14
C ILE A 224 -1.37 0.93 -6.47
N TRP A 225 -0.98 1.24 -7.70
CA TRP A 225 0.41 1.13 -8.12
C TRP A 225 1.29 2.16 -7.45
N SER A 226 2.51 1.79 -7.11
CA SER A 226 3.52 2.77 -6.73
C SER A 226 3.90 3.63 -7.94
N THR A 227 4.23 4.90 -7.72
CA THR A 227 4.68 5.76 -8.82
C THR A 227 6.00 5.28 -9.42
N SER A 228 6.83 4.57 -8.65
CA SER A 228 8.08 3.95 -9.10
C SER A 228 7.87 2.83 -10.11
N SER A 229 6.79 2.02 -9.99
CA SER A 229 6.50 0.94 -10.94
C SER A 229 6.10 1.48 -12.32
N LEU A 230 5.61 2.72 -12.42
CA LEU A 230 5.19 3.32 -13.69
C LEU A 230 6.31 3.44 -14.74
N LEU A 231 7.60 3.35 -14.35
CA LEU A 231 8.72 3.31 -15.30
C LEU A 231 8.89 1.95 -15.98
N THR A 232 8.39 0.88 -15.37
CA THR A 232 8.65 -0.50 -15.81
C THR A 232 7.39 -1.20 -16.30
N MET A 233 6.21 -0.65 -16.04
CA MET A 233 4.93 -1.25 -16.47
C MET A 233 4.63 -1.01 -17.94
N SER A 234 4.30 -2.07 -18.68
CA SER A 234 3.67 -1.94 -20.00
C SER A 234 2.18 -1.65 -19.84
N ARG A 235 1.63 -0.72 -20.62
CA ARG A 235 0.18 -0.45 -20.64
C ARG A 235 -0.67 -1.67 -21.05
N GLN A 236 -0.05 -2.72 -21.59
CA GLN A 236 -0.72 -3.96 -21.97
C GLN A 236 -0.90 -4.94 -20.79
N ASP A 237 -0.25 -4.69 -19.65
CA ASP A 237 -0.27 -5.57 -18.48
C ASP A 237 -1.38 -5.22 -17.46
N ILE A 238 -2.40 -4.45 -17.86
CA ILE A 238 -3.49 -4.07 -16.95
C ILE A 238 -4.54 -5.20 -16.94
N PRO A 239 -4.63 -6.03 -15.88
CA PRO A 239 -5.65 -7.07 -15.83
C PRO A 239 -7.04 -6.44 -15.85
N ALA A 240 -7.94 -7.02 -16.66
CA ALA A 240 -9.32 -6.60 -16.69
C ALA A 240 -9.98 -6.88 -15.33
N PHE A 241 -10.29 -5.82 -14.59
CA PHE A 241 -10.97 -5.93 -13.30
C PHE A 241 -12.48 -5.70 -13.45
N GLN A 242 -13.28 -6.53 -12.78
CA GLN A 242 -14.73 -6.41 -12.69
C GLN A 242 -15.18 -6.61 -11.24
N LEU A 243 -16.14 -5.79 -10.81
CA LEU A 243 -16.82 -6.01 -9.53
C LEU A 243 -17.77 -7.19 -9.66
N THR A 244 -17.80 -8.03 -8.63
CA THR A 244 -18.69 -9.20 -8.54
C THR A 244 -20.14 -8.80 -8.25
N CYS A 245 -20.38 -7.62 -7.68
CA CYS A 245 -21.69 -7.09 -7.36
C CYS A 245 -21.70 -5.55 -7.45
N SER A 246 -22.86 -4.97 -7.76
CA SER A 246 -23.07 -3.51 -7.79
C SER A 246 -23.24 -2.96 -6.37
N CYS A 247 -22.49 -1.92 -6.04
CA CYS A 247 -22.53 -1.17 -4.79
C CYS A 247 -23.70 -0.18 -4.76
N THR A 248 -24.02 0.46 -5.89
CA THR A 248 -25.14 1.42 -6.00
C THR A 248 -25.65 1.56 -7.45
N THR A 249 -26.53 2.53 -7.70
CA THR A 249 -27.11 2.82 -9.03
C THR A 249 -26.43 4.02 -9.69
N SER A 250 -26.46 4.11 -11.03
CA SER A 250 -25.89 5.24 -11.79
C SER A 250 -26.37 6.61 -11.32
N VAL A 251 -27.68 6.80 -11.12
CA VAL A 251 -28.27 8.06 -10.65
C VAL A 251 -27.66 8.51 -9.31
N ARG A 252 -27.43 7.56 -8.41
CA ARG A 252 -26.84 7.86 -7.10
C ARG A 252 -25.37 8.22 -7.17
N TRP A 253 -24.61 7.64 -8.09
CA TRP A 253 -23.25 8.10 -8.36
C TRP A 253 -23.26 9.54 -8.86
N GLU A 254 -24.15 9.85 -9.79
CA GLU A 254 -24.30 11.21 -10.30
C GLU A 254 -24.69 12.21 -9.20
N ASP A 255 -25.64 11.86 -8.32
CA ASP A 255 -26.03 12.68 -7.18
C ASP A 255 -24.87 12.85 -6.18
N PHE A 256 -24.16 11.75 -5.88
CA PHE A 256 -23.06 11.75 -4.92
C PHE A 256 -21.95 12.71 -5.35
N PHE A 257 -21.44 12.56 -6.57
CA PHE A 257 -20.35 13.40 -7.08
C PHE A 257 -20.78 14.83 -7.41
N SER A 258 -22.09 15.10 -7.60
CA SER A 258 -22.59 16.46 -7.84
C SER A 258 -22.57 17.34 -6.59
N ASN A 259 -22.55 16.75 -5.39
CA ASN A 259 -22.60 17.49 -4.14
C ASN A 259 -21.21 17.61 -3.50
N SER A 260 -20.71 18.84 -3.37
CA SER A 260 -19.39 19.13 -2.79
C SER A 260 -19.27 18.76 -1.31
N GLU A 261 -20.37 18.75 -0.54
CA GLU A 261 -20.32 18.38 0.88
C GLU A 261 -20.05 16.88 1.06
N ASN A 262 -20.61 16.03 0.19
CA ASN A 262 -20.29 14.60 0.15
C ASN A 262 -18.78 14.41 -0.05
N LEU A 263 -18.23 15.05 -1.08
CA LEU A 263 -16.80 14.94 -1.41
C LEU A 263 -15.91 15.48 -0.28
N THR A 264 -16.33 16.56 0.39
CA THR A 264 -15.61 17.11 1.55
C THR A 264 -15.48 16.10 2.67
N SER A 265 -16.59 15.49 3.08
CA SER A 265 -16.61 14.51 4.16
C SER A 265 -15.90 13.18 3.83
N MET A 266 -15.73 12.88 2.54
CA MET A 266 -15.19 11.62 2.04
C MET A 266 -13.85 11.78 1.30
N THR A 267 -13.16 12.91 1.47
CA THR A 267 -11.99 13.31 0.65
C THR A 267 -10.96 12.18 0.51
N SER A 268 -10.61 11.51 1.62
CA SER A 268 -9.61 10.43 1.65
C SER A 268 -10.00 9.18 0.86
N VAL A 269 -11.30 8.94 0.65
CA VAL A 269 -11.80 7.76 -0.08
C VAL A 269 -12.37 8.10 -1.46
N VAL A 270 -12.39 9.39 -1.86
CA VAL A 270 -12.78 9.84 -3.20
C VAL A 270 -12.07 9.06 -4.32
N PRO A 271 -10.75 8.79 -4.27
CA PRO A 271 -10.08 8.02 -5.32
C PRO A 271 -10.64 6.61 -5.50
N SER A 272 -10.94 5.92 -4.40
CA SER A 272 -11.53 4.58 -4.39
C SER A 272 -12.99 4.61 -4.84
N LEU A 273 -13.76 5.61 -4.40
CA LEU A 273 -15.14 5.84 -4.86
C LEU A 273 -15.19 6.08 -6.37
N TYR A 274 -14.25 6.87 -6.91
CA TYR A 274 -14.09 7.06 -8.34
C TYR A 274 -13.82 5.72 -9.05
N ALA A 275 -12.88 4.91 -8.55
CA ALA A 275 -12.56 3.63 -9.16
C ALA A 275 -13.78 2.69 -9.19
N VAL A 276 -14.53 2.58 -8.08
CA VAL A 276 -15.78 1.79 -8.04
C VAL A 276 -16.81 2.34 -9.02
N ALA A 277 -17.00 3.66 -9.07
CA ALA A 277 -17.93 4.28 -10.01
C ALA A 277 -17.56 3.99 -11.48
N VAL A 278 -16.28 3.99 -11.84
CA VAL A 278 -15.80 3.63 -13.19
C VAL A 278 -16.10 2.16 -13.54
N LEU A 279 -16.12 1.29 -12.55
CA LEU A 279 -16.41 -0.13 -12.74
C LEU A 279 -17.91 -0.39 -12.96
N GLU A 280 -18.78 0.41 -12.36
CA GLU A 280 -20.25 0.27 -12.42
C GLU A 280 -20.92 1.12 -13.51
N LEU A 281 -20.36 2.29 -13.82
CA LEU A 281 -20.94 3.19 -14.81
C LEU A 281 -20.59 2.75 -16.25
N PRO A 282 -21.49 2.99 -17.23
CA PRO A 282 -21.15 2.86 -18.64
C PRO A 282 -19.98 3.78 -19.01
N SER A 283 -19.10 3.35 -19.92
CA SER A 283 -17.90 4.11 -20.33
C SER A 283 -18.18 5.54 -20.81
N SER A 284 -19.39 5.83 -21.30
CA SER A 284 -19.80 7.18 -21.70
C SER A 284 -19.98 8.16 -20.53
N SER A 285 -20.16 7.64 -19.31
CA SER A 285 -20.49 8.41 -18.11
C SER A 285 -19.36 8.45 -17.09
N THR A 286 -18.24 7.76 -17.34
CA THR A 286 -17.13 7.63 -16.38
C THR A 286 -16.26 8.88 -16.24
N CYS A 287 -16.29 9.79 -17.22
CA CYS A 287 -15.54 11.05 -17.14
C CYS A 287 -16.10 11.99 -16.06
N ALA A 288 -17.43 12.06 -15.90
CA ALA A 288 -18.04 13.04 -14.99
C ALA A 288 -17.63 12.86 -13.52
N PRO A 289 -17.59 11.63 -12.94
CA PRO A 289 -17.02 11.40 -11.61
C PRO A 289 -15.56 11.85 -11.47
N PHE A 290 -14.72 11.61 -12.47
CA PHE A 290 -13.32 12.06 -12.47
C PHE A 290 -13.24 13.59 -12.41
N ASP A 291 -13.92 14.25 -13.35
CA ASP A 291 -13.88 15.71 -13.49
C ASP A 291 -14.36 16.41 -12.21
N ARG A 292 -15.45 15.92 -11.61
CA ARG A 292 -15.99 16.48 -10.37
C ARG A 292 -15.05 16.25 -9.18
N SER A 293 -14.49 15.03 -9.06
CA SER A 293 -13.51 14.70 -8.02
C SER A 293 -12.25 15.55 -8.15
N LEU A 294 -11.73 15.70 -9.37
CA LEU A 294 -10.56 16.51 -9.66
C LEU A 294 -10.79 17.98 -9.32
N ASN A 295 -11.90 18.57 -9.81
CA ASN A 295 -12.23 19.95 -9.52
C ASN A 295 -12.41 20.20 -8.01
N PHE A 296 -13.06 19.28 -7.30
CA PHE A 296 -13.18 19.33 -5.85
C PHE A 296 -11.81 19.31 -5.17
N ILE A 297 -10.96 18.31 -5.47
CA ILE A 297 -9.64 18.16 -4.87
C ILE A 297 -8.76 19.39 -5.14
N LEU A 298 -8.76 19.91 -6.37
CA LEU A 298 -8.02 21.12 -6.73
C LEU A 298 -8.52 22.35 -5.96
N SER A 299 -9.84 22.49 -5.80
CA SER A 299 -10.42 23.58 -5.02
C SER A 299 -10.04 23.47 -3.54
N SER A 300 -10.14 22.28 -2.94
CA SER A 300 -9.76 21.99 -1.55
C SER A 300 -8.28 22.26 -1.31
N LEU A 301 -7.41 21.84 -2.24
CA LEU A 301 -5.97 22.11 -2.15
C LEU A 301 -5.69 23.61 -2.23
N SER A 302 -6.38 24.33 -3.11
CA SER A 302 -6.21 25.78 -3.25
C SER A 302 -6.59 26.56 -1.99
N VAL A 303 -7.58 26.07 -1.23
CA VAL A 303 -7.98 26.63 0.07
C VAL A 303 -6.96 26.25 1.14
N ALA A 304 -6.58 24.97 1.22
CA ALA A 304 -5.62 24.48 2.22
C ALA A 304 -4.26 25.18 2.12
N LEU A 305 -3.78 25.46 0.90
CA LEU A 305 -2.53 26.18 0.62
C LEU A 305 -2.52 27.65 1.11
N GLN A 306 -3.67 28.21 1.48
CA GLN A 306 -3.74 29.56 2.09
C GLN A 306 -3.48 29.51 3.60
N SER A 307 -3.70 28.35 4.23
CA SER A 307 -3.50 28.17 5.66
C SER A 307 -2.02 28.02 6.00
N ARG A 308 -1.64 28.54 7.18
CA ARG A 308 -0.30 28.36 7.76
C ARG A 308 -0.36 27.69 9.15
N THR A 309 -1.48 27.07 9.48
CA THR A 309 -1.68 26.33 10.74
C THR A 309 -1.23 24.87 10.58
N VAL A 310 -0.99 24.16 11.69
CA VAL A 310 -0.62 22.73 11.66
C VAL A 310 -1.71 21.92 10.96
N GLU A 311 -2.97 22.15 11.34
CA GLU A 311 -4.16 21.54 10.72
C GLU A 311 -4.25 21.84 9.22
N GLY A 312 -3.91 23.06 8.78
CA GLY A 312 -3.87 23.40 7.36
C GLY A 312 -2.80 22.63 6.59
N VAL A 313 -1.64 22.41 7.20
CA VAL A 313 -0.55 21.62 6.61
C VAL A 313 -0.93 20.14 6.52
N GLU A 314 -1.56 19.59 7.56
CA GLU A 314 -2.12 18.23 7.54
C GLU A 314 -3.21 18.08 6.46
N GLN A 315 -4.06 19.09 6.29
CA GLN A 315 -5.05 19.12 5.21
C GLN A 315 -4.40 19.16 3.83
N VAL A 316 -3.35 19.96 3.62
CA VAL A 316 -2.57 19.94 2.37
C VAL A 316 -2.06 18.53 2.08
N HIS A 317 -1.56 17.83 3.11
CA HIS A 317 -1.06 16.46 2.97
C HIS A 317 -2.14 15.49 2.48
N GLY A 318 -3.26 15.38 3.20
CA GLY A 318 -4.33 14.44 2.81
C GLY A 318 -4.94 14.75 1.44
N VAL A 319 -5.03 16.03 1.06
CA VAL A 319 -5.57 16.42 -0.25
C VAL A 319 -4.58 16.12 -1.39
N ILE A 320 -3.26 16.28 -1.18
CA ILE A 320 -2.29 15.93 -2.22
C ILE A 320 -2.18 14.41 -2.41
N GLU A 321 -2.30 13.61 -1.34
CA GLU A 321 -2.40 12.15 -1.44
C GLU A 321 -3.65 11.73 -2.20
N SER A 322 -4.79 12.36 -1.90
CA SER A 322 -6.04 12.10 -2.63
C SER A 322 -5.91 12.44 -4.12
N LEU A 323 -5.19 13.52 -4.48
CA LEU A 323 -4.92 13.86 -5.87
C LEU A 323 -4.02 12.82 -6.55
N ARG A 324 -2.93 12.41 -5.89
CA ARG A 324 -2.03 11.35 -6.36
C ARG A 324 -2.81 10.08 -6.65
N ASP A 325 -3.61 9.63 -5.69
CA ASP A 325 -4.33 8.35 -5.77
C ASP A 325 -5.43 8.42 -6.83
N LEU A 326 -6.11 9.56 -6.98
CA LEU A 326 -7.08 9.77 -8.07
C LEU A 326 -6.41 9.62 -9.44
N LEU A 327 -5.23 10.21 -9.63
CA LEU A 327 -4.48 10.11 -10.89
C LEU A 327 -3.98 8.68 -11.14
N LEU A 328 -3.48 7.98 -10.11
CA LEU A 328 -3.06 6.59 -10.23
C LEU A 328 -4.25 5.67 -10.55
N ARG A 329 -5.40 5.86 -9.90
CA ARG A 329 -6.65 5.16 -10.24
C ARG A 329 -7.10 5.46 -11.66
N TYR A 330 -6.93 6.69 -12.14
CA TYR A 330 -7.22 7.02 -13.54
C TYR A 330 -6.34 6.24 -14.51
N ILE A 331 -5.02 6.18 -14.28
CA ILE A 331 -4.09 5.39 -15.11
C ILE A 331 -4.45 3.90 -15.06
N GLN A 332 -4.72 3.37 -13.86
CA GLN A 332 -4.98 1.94 -13.65
C GLN A 332 -6.32 1.50 -14.26
N MET A 333 -7.33 2.37 -14.19
CA MET A 333 -8.67 2.02 -14.69
C MET A 333 -8.82 2.30 -16.19
N ALA A 334 -8.17 3.33 -16.74
CA ALA A 334 -8.05 3.72 -18.16
C ALA A 334 -9.14 3.21 -19.15
N ARG A 335 -10.43 3.25 -18.76
CA ARG A 335 -11.58 2.89 -19.62
C ARG A 335 -12.00 4.03 -20.57
N HIS A 336 -11.43 5.22 -20.40
CA HIS A 336 -11.82 6.45 -21.11
C HIS A 336 -10.66 7.45 -21.20
N SER A 337 -10.74 8.38 -22.15
CA SER A 337 -9.80 9.51 -22.27
C SER A 337 -10.39 10.78 -21.65
N VAL A 338 -9.78 11.28 -20.59
CA VAL A 338 -10.10 12.61 -20.03
C VAL A 338 -9.62 13.72 -20.97
N ALA A 339 -10.32 14.86 -20.97
CA ALA A 339 -9.92 16.03 -21.72
C ALA A 339 -8.57 16.59 -21.21
N SER A 340 -7.59 16.68 -22.11
CA SER A 340 -6.23 17.19 -21.87
C SER A 340 -6.17 18.45 -21.02
N ASN A 341 -7.07 19.41 -21.29
CA ASN A 341 -7.10 20.71 -20.63
C ASN A 341 -7.29 20.60 -19.11
N GLN A 342 -8.04 19.60 -18.64
CA GLN A 342 -8.25 19.40 -17.20
C GLN A 342 -7.00 18.89 -16.51
N LEU A 343 -6.29 17.92 -17.12
CA LEU A 343 -5.01 17.44 -16.57
C LEU A 343 -3.97 18.55 -16.55
N ILE A 344 -3.89 19.36 -17.61
CA ILE A 344 -2.98 20.52 -17.68
C ILE A 344 -3.28 21.54 -16.56
N SER A 345 -4.54 21.70 -16.16
CA SER A 345 -4.95 22.61 -15.08
C SER A 345 -4.40 22.24 -13.69
N ILE A 346 -3.86 21.03 -13.52
CA ILE A 346 -3.22 20.57 -12.28
C ILE A 346 -1.85 21.23 -12.09
N VAL A 347 -1.14 21.54 -13.19
CA VAL A 347 0.25 22.03 -13.16
C VAL A 347 0.41 23.31 -12.33
N PRO A 348 -0.42 24.36 -12.50
CA PRO A 348 -0.32 25.57 -11.66
C PRO A 348 -0.55 25.30 -10.17
N THR A 349 -1.37 24.31 -9.82
CA THR A 349 -1.66 23.94 -8.42
C THR A 349 -0.45 23.28 -7.78
N ILE A 350 0.23 22.38 -8.50
CA ILE A 350 1.49 21.77 -8.04
C ILE A 350 2.60 22.81 -7.92
N GLN A 351 2.67 23.79 -8.83
CA GLN A 351 3.62 24.91 -8.71
C GLN A 351 3.35 25.73 -7.43
N LYS A 352 2.09 26.02 -7.13
CA LYS A 352 1.69 26.71 -5.90
C LYS A 352 2.05 25.89 -4.65
N LEU A 353 1.88 24.56 -4.69
CA LEU A 353 2.31 23.68 -3.61
C LEU A 353 3.80 23.83 -3.32
N TYR A 354 4.67 23.70 -4.32
CA TYR A 354 6.12 23.83 -4.10
C TYR A 354 6.53 25.23 -3.64
N ALA A 355 5.90 26.28 -4.16
CA ALA A 355 6.12 27.65 -3.69
C ALA A 355 5.72 27.80 -2.21
N HIS A 356 4.55 27.28 -1.83
CA HIS A 356 4.05 27.29 -0.45
C HIS A 356 5.01 26.53 0.49
N LEU A 357 5.45 25.33 0.12
CA LEU A 357 6.42 24.54 0.91
C LEU A 357 7.76 25.28 1.06
N ALA A 358 8.23 25.94 0.00
CA ALA A 358 9.45 26.74 0.05
C ALA A 358 9.30 27.94 1.00
N ASP A 359 8.16 28.62 0.99
CA ASP A 359 7.87 29.73 1.89
C ASP A 359 7.78 29.29 3.36
N LEU A 360 7.06 28.19 3.64
CA LEU A 360 6.99 27.61 4.99
C LEU A 360 8.36 27.16 5.50
N SER A 361 9.22 26.62 4.62
CA SER A 361 10.57 26.18 5.00
C SER A 361 11.47 27.33 5.47
N LYS A 362 11.22 28.56 4.98
CA LYS A 362 11.96 29.77 5.35
C LYS A 362 11.43 30.45 6.60
N ASP A 363 10.21 30.12 7.04
CA ASP A 363 9.61 30.70 8.23
C ASP A 363 10.35 30.25 9.50
N ARG A 364 10.93 31.22 10.22
CA ARG A 364 11.70 31.01 11.46
C ARG A 364 10.80 30.79 12.67
N ASN A 365 9.54 31.20 12.60
CA ASN A 365 8.57 31.10 13.70
C ASN A 365 7.63 29.90 13.56
N ARG A 366 7.93 28.96 12.64
CA ARG A 366 7.08 27.80 12.40
C ARG A 366 6.99 26.87 13.63
N PRO A 367 5.81 26.28 13.91
CA PRO A 367 5.66 25.21 14.89
C PRO A 367 6.62 24.04 14.62
N ARG A 368 7.20 23.46 15.69
CA ARG A 368 8.18 22.35 15.58
C ARG A 368 7.60 21.13 14.84
N GLY A 369 6.31 20.85 15.00
CA GLY A 369 5.62 19.71 14.38
C GLY A 369 5.50 19.77 12.85
N MET A 370 5.64 20.94 12.22
CA MET A 370 5.51 21.06 10.77
C MET A 370 6.72 20.56 9.98
N LYS A 371 7.91 20.49 10.61
CA LYS A 371 9.16 20.26 9.86
C LYS A 371 9.18 18.89 9.18
N THR A 372 8.68 17.85 9.84
CA THR A 372 8.56 16.50 9.30
C THR A 372 7.50 16.45 8.20
N SER A 373 6.33 17.02 8.45
CA SER A 373 5.22 17.07 7.49
C SER A 373 5.59 17.76 6.17
N LEU A 374 6.48 18.75 6.17
CA LEU A 374 6.94 19.39 4.92
C LEU A 374 7.77 18.44 4.03
N GLY A 375 8.43 17.45 4.60
CA GLY A 375 9.10 16.38 3.87
C GLY A 375 8.09 15.47 3.20
N ASP A 376 7.16 14.94 4.01
CA ASP A 376 6.11 14.01 3.59
C ASP A 376 5.22 14.61 2.49
N ILE A 377 4.79 15.88 2.66
CA ILE A 377 4.01 16.59 1.65
C ILE A 377 4.80 16.79 0.35
N ARG A 378 6.12 17.04 0.43
CA ARG A 378 6.95 17.16 -0.77
C ARG A 378 7.03 15.83 -1.50
N GLU A 379 7.19 14.73 -0.78
CA GLU A 379 7.22 13.38 -1.34
C GLU A 379 5.89 13.04 -2.01
N ALA A 380 4.76 13.21 -1.31
CA ALA A 380 3.43 13.03 -1.89
C ALA A 380 3.19 13.94 -3.11
N GLY A 381 3.70 15.18 -3.08
CA GLY A 381 3.69 16.09 -4.23
C GLY A 381 4.50 15.60 -5.43
N ASN A 382 5.68 15.00 -5.20
CA ASN A 382 6.52 14.42 -6.24
C ASN A 382 5.89 13.16 -6.85
N GLU A 383 5.25 12.34 -6.02
CA GLU A 383 4.47 11.19 -6.47
C GLU A 383 3.26 11.63 -7.30
N CYS A 384 2.52 12.64 -6.83
CA CYS A 384 1.42 13.24 -7.57
C CYS A 384 1.88 13.80 -8.93
N LEU A 385 3.02 14.49 -8.96
CA LEU A 385 3.62 15.00 -10.19
C LEU A 385 4.01 13.88 -11.14
N THR A 386 4.54 12.77 -10.61
CA THR A 386 4.85 11.57 -11.40
C THR A 386 3.60 10.98 -12.02
N ALA A 387 2.55 10.76 -11.24
CA ALA A 387 1.27 10.28 -11.74
C ALA A 387 0.70 11.23 -12.81
N LEU A 388 0.79 12.55 -12.60
CA LEU A 388 0.35 13.55 -13.56
C LEU A 388 1.08 13.45 -14.91
N MET A 389 2.41 13.33 -14.90
CA MET A 389 3.20 13.17 -16.13
C MET A 389 2.71 11.94 -16.92
N HIS A 390 2.50 10.81 -16.24
CA HIS A 390 2.00 9.58 -16.87
C HIS A 390 0.56 9.70 -17.38
N CYS A 391 -0.30 10.47 -16.70
CA CYS A 391 -1.65 10.80 -17.18
C CYS A 391 -1.62 11.65 -18.46
N LEU A 392 -0.72 12.65 -18.52
CA LEU A 392 -0.56 13.53 -19.68
C LEU A 392 0.01 12.78 -20.90
N GLY A 393 0.91 11.81 -20.67
CA GLY A 393 1.55 11.07 -21.76
C GLY A 393 2.25 12.02 -22.74
N GLU A 394 2.07 11.79 -24.04
CA GLU A 394 2.65 12.64 -25.11
C GLU A 394 2.21 14.11 -25.02
N GLN A 395 1.06 14.41 -24.42
CA GLN A 395 0.56 15.78 -24.28
C GLN A 395 1.42 16.62 -23.33
N LEU A 396 2.29 15.97 -22.54
CA LEU A 396 3.31 16.66 -21.75
C LEU A 396 4.22 17.53 -22.62
N TRP A 397 4.42 17.19 -23.91
CA TRP A 397 5.15 18.04 -24.84
C TRP A 397 4.52 19.42 -25.05
N ILE A 398 3.19 19.54 -24.96
CA ILE A 398 2.49 20.83 -25.05
C ILE A 398 2.84 21.67 -23.82
N VAL A 399 2.73 21.06 -22.64
CA VAL A 399 3.02 21.70 -21.35
C VAL A 399 4.48 22.14 -21.27
N GLU A 400 5.43 21.31 -21.71
CA GLU A 400 6.86 21.67 -21.75
C GLU A 400 7.09 22.91 -22.62
N ASN A 401 6.48 22.98 -23.82
CA ASN A 401 6.65 24.13 -24.72
C ASN A 401 6.05 25.42 -24.17
N GLU A 402 4.85 25.35 -23.58
CA GLU A 402 4.12 26.53 -23.13
C GLU A 402 4.65 27.07 -21.80
N SER A 403 5.14 26.19 -20.93
CA SER A 403 5.45 26.54 -19.53
C SER A 403 6.89 26.27 -19.11
N SER A 404 7.75 25.75 -20.00
CA SER A 404 9.10 25.28 -19.63
C SER A 404 9.04 24.34 -18.42
N PHE A 405 8.19 23.33 -18.51
CA PHE A 405 7.80 22.43 -17.42
C PHE A 405 9.00 21.83 -16.67
N LEU A 406 10.04 21.40 -17.38
CA LEU A 406 11.28 20.91 -16.78
C LEU A 406 11.87 21.92 -15.79
N GLN A 407 12.05 23.17 -16.21
CA GLN A 407 12.70 24.20 -15.39
C GLN A 407 11.78 24.77 -14.32
N ASN A 408 10.50 24.92 -14.63
CA ASN A 408 9.55 25.60 -13.76
C ASN A 408 8.86 24.68 -12.76
N VAL A 409 8.87 23.37 -12.98
CA VAL A 409 8.19 22.38 -12.12
C VAL A 409 9.17 21.31 -11.66
N VAL A 410 9.71 20.51 -12.58
CA VAL A 410 10.51 19.31 -12.25
C VAL A 410 11.77 19.67 -11.46
N VAL A 411 12.54 20.66 -11.93
CA VAL A 411 13.74 21.13 -11.20
C VAL A 411 13.39 21.77 -9.86
N LYS A 412 12.26 22.49 -9.76
CA LYS A 412 11.83 23.15 -8.51
C LYS A 412 11.29 22.20 -7.45
N ALA A 413 10.82 21.02 -7.85
CA ALA A 413 10.44 19.94 -6.93
C ALA A 413 11.62 19.46 -6.07
N ALA A 414 12.86 19.74 -6.52
CA ALA A 414 14.10 19.38 -5.84
C ALA A 414 14.25 17.86 -5.59
N ASP A 415 13.69 17.06 -6.50
CA ASP A 415 13.79 15.61 -6.50
C ASP A 415 14.31 15.12 -7.84
N PRO A 416 15.59 14.70 -7.92
CA PRO A 416 16.20 14.30 -9.18
C PRO A 416 15.53 13.04 -9.77
N LEU A 417 14.89 12.18 -8.95
CA LEU A 417 14.26 10.95 -9.45
C LEU A 417 13.12 11.23 -10.45
N LEU A 418 12.54 12.43 -10.43
CA LEU A 418 11.53 12.87 -11.38
C LEU A 418 12.04 12.94 -12.82
N PHE A 419 13.35 13.15 -13.03
CA PHE A 419 13.94 13.26 -14.37
C PHE A 419 13.74 12.00 -15.21
N GLY A 420 13.84 10.83 -14.58
CA GLY A 420 13.57 9.55 -15.26
C GLY A 420 12.13 9.47 -15.75
N HIS A 421 11.15 9.77 -14.90
CA HIS A 421 9.74 9.75 -15.28
C HIS A 421 9.40 10.79 -16.35
N TYR A 422 9.96 11.99 -16.23
CA TYR A 422 9.80 13.06 -17.21
C TYR A 422 10.29 12.64 -18.61
N LEU A 423 11.50 12.07 -18.69
CA LEU A 423 12.05 11.60 -19.96
C LEU A 423 11.33 10.36 -20.49
N PHE A 424 10.92 9.44 -19.62
CA PHE A 424 10.21 8.23 -20.03
C PHE A 424 8.89 8.57 -20.72
N VAL A 425 8.12 9.51 -20.15
CA VAL A 425 6.82 9.94 -20.70
C VAL A 425 6.98 10.67 -22.04
N LEU A 426 8.05 11.46 -22.21
CA LEU A 426 8.32 12.19 -23.45
C LEU A 426 9.01 11.35 -24.53
N ARG A 427 9.44 10.13 -24.18
CA ARG A 427 10.23 9.28 -25.07
C ARG A 427 9.43 9.00 -26.36
N PRO A 428 10.03 9.24 -27.54
CA PRO A 428 9.38 8.92 -28.80
C PRO A 428 9.20 7.40 -28.95
N GLN A 429 8.07 6.97 -29.52
CA GLN A 429 7.77 5.57 -29.81
C GLN A 429 8.37 5.08 -31.15
N GLY A 430 9.13 5.92 -31.85
CA GLY A 430 9.62 5.70 -33.22
C GLY A 430 11.08 6.11 -33.43
N SER A 431 11.40 6.62 -34.63
CA SER A 431 12.75 7.04 -35.04
C SER A 431 13.34 8.16 -34.16
N SER A 432 14.66 8.38 -34.28
CA SER A 432 15.39 9.49 -33.64
C SER A 432 14.62 10.81 -33.69
N ASP A 433 14.44 11.44 -32.53
CA ASP A 433 13.79 12.74 -32.34
C ASP A 433 14.78 13.74 -31.73
N GLU A 434 15.24 14.70 -32.54
CA GLU A 434 16.17 15.76 -32.15
C GLU A 434 15.66 16.58 -30.95
N ARG A 435 14.34 16.74 -30.81
CA ARG A 435 13.73 17.47 -29.70
C ARG A 435 13.88 16.70 -28.39
N PHE A 436 13.74 15.37 -28.46
CA PHE A 436 13.97 14.50 -27.32
C PHE A 436 15.45 14.46 -26.95
N GLU A 437 16.36 14.34 -27.93
CA GLU A 437 17.81 14.41 -27.75
C GLU A 437 18.23 15.70 -27.01
N ALA A 438 17.77 16.86 -27.47
CA ALA A 438 18.05 18.13 -26.81
C ALA A 438 17.50 18.18 -25.37
N THR A 439 16.38 17.49 -25.11
CA THR A 439 15.79 17.41 -23.76
C THR A 439 16.60 16.49 -22.85
N VAL A 440 17.08 15.35 -23.35
CA VAL A 440 18.02 14.47 -22.63
C VAL A 440 19.28 15.24 -22.27
N ALA A 441 19.90 15.96 -23.23
CA ALA A 441 21.10 16.75 -22.97
C ALA A 441 20.89 17.81 -21.87
N ARG A 442 19.73 18.48 -21.84
CA ARG A 442 19.38 19.45 -20.76
C ARG A 442 19.28 18.78 -19.39
N VAL A 443 18.66 17.60 -19.31
CA VAL A 443 18.54 16.84 -18.05
C VAL A 443 19.92 16.35 -17.59
N VAL A 444 20.71 15.77 -18.50
CA VAL A 444 22.07 15.31 -18.21
C VAL A 444 22.94 16.46 -17.71
N ALA A 445 22.91 17.62 -18.37
CA ALA A 445 23.67 18.79 -17.93
C ALA A 445 23.28 19.23 -16.50
N THR A 446 22.00 19.11 -16.16
CA THR A 446 21.49 19.39 -14.80
C THR A 446 22.02 18.38 -13.79
N LEU A 447 22.04 17.08 -14.14
CA LEU A 447 22.59 16.02 -13.30
C LEU A 447 24.10 16.16 -13.10
N LEU A 448 24.89 16.40 -14.15
CA LEU A 448 26.34 16.60 -14.06
C LEU A 448 26.69 17.78 -13.13
N LYS A 449 25.97 18.90 -13.30
CA LYS A 449 26.12 20.06 -12.40
C LYS A 449 25.76 19.71 -10.96
N GLY A 450 24.75 18.86 -10.77
CA GLY A 450 24.37 18.35 -9.47
C GLY A 450 25.45 17.46 -8.84
N LEU A 451 25.91 16.44 -9.56
CA LEU A 451 26.89 15.46 -9.08
C LEU A 451 28.22 16.11 -8.71
N SER A 452 28.68 17.09 -9.49
CA SER A 452 29.88 17.89 -9.15
C SER A 452 29.75 18.68 -7.83
N GLN A 453 28.52 18.85 -7.33
CA GLN A 453 28.20 19.50 -6.07
C GLN A 453 27.77 18.52 -4.97
N ALA A 454 27.83 17.20 -5.20
CA ALA A 454 27.37 16.18 -4.27
C ALA A 454 27.96 16.33 -2.85
N HIS A 455 29.22 16.75 -2.74
CA HIS A 455 29.90 17.02 -1.47
C HIS A 455 29.23 18.11 -0.60
N ARG A 456 28.35 18.93 -1.17
CA ARG A 456 27.61 20.00 -0.48
C ARG A 456 26.21 19.58 -0.04
N TYR A 457 25.73 18.44 -0.53
CA TYR A 457 24.37 17.97 -0.27
C TYR A 457 24.32 16.98 0.89
N SER A 458 23.13 16.76 1.42
CA SER A 458 22.90 15.68 2.37
C SER A 458 23.12 14.32 1.69
N MET A 459 23.53 13.31 2.46
CA MET A 459 23.77 11.98 1.91
C MET A 459 22.52 11.40 1.22
N ALA A 460 21.33 11.65 1.78
CA ALA A 460 20.07 11.23 1.18
C ALA A 460 19.84 11.87 -0.20
N LEU A 461 20.16 13.16 -0.37
CA LEU A 461 20.04 13.81 -1.68
C LEU A 461 21.11 13.30 -2.65
N THR A 462 22.35 13.11 -2.20
CA THR A 462 23.44 12.53 -3.02
C THR A 462 23.06 11.16 -3.56
N ILE A 463 22.52 10.27 -2.71
CA ILE A 463 22.05 8.94 -3.14
C ILE A 463 20.95 9.08 -4.21
N ARG A 464 19.94 9.92 -3.99
CA ARG A 464 18.86 10.14 -4.97
C ARG A 464 19.36 10.71 -6.30
N MET A 465 20.40 11.55 -6.27
CA MET A 465 21.03 12.09 -7.49
C MET A 465 21.75 10.99 -8.28
N VAL A 466 22.45 10.09 -7.60
CA VAL A 466 23.07 8.92 -8.23
C VAL A 466 22.00 7.97 -8.79
N GLU A 467 20.97 7.63 -8.02
CA GLU A 467 19.85 6.79 -8.47
C GLU A 467 19.14 7.38 -9.69
N SER A 468 19.01 8.71 -9.74
CA SER A 468 18.45 9.40 -10.89
C SER A 468 19.22 9.15 -12.18
N VAL A 469 20.54 8.95 -12.12
CA VAL A 469 21.33 8.60 -13.32
C VAL A 469 20.86 7.25 -13.88
N GLY A 470 20.70 6.25 -13.01
CA GLY A 470 20.18 4.94 -13.40
C GLY A 470 18.74 5.00 -13.93
N LYS A 471 17.87 5.82 -13.33
CA LYS A 471 16.49 6.03 -13.83
C LYS A 471 16.47 6.74 -15.18
N VAL A 472 17.28 7.78 -15.36
CA VAL A 472 17.38 8.52 -16.63
C VAL A 472 17.90 7.60 -17.72
N ALA A 473 18.94 6.79 -17.46
CA ALA A 473 19.44 5.79 -18.39
C ALA A 473 18.34 4.81 -18.85
N SER A 474 17.56 4.28 -17.90
CA SER A 474 16.45 3.36 -18.21
C SER A 474 15.34 4.04 -19.03
N ALA A 475 15.04 5.30 -18.71
CA ALA A 475 14.00 6.07 -19.35
C ALA A 475 14.32 6.43 -20.80
N THR A 476 15.56 6.81 -21.09
CA THR A 476 15.98 7.30 -22.40
C THR A 476 16.35 6.19 -23.38
N GLY A 477 16.86 5.05 -22.90
CA GLY A 477 17.52 4.07 -23.77
C GLY A 477 18.70 4.70 -24.52
N ASP A 478 18.87 4.35 -25.79
CA ASP A 478 20.04 4.72 -26.62
C ASP A 478 20.32 6.23 -26.70
N TYR A 479 19.33 7.09 -26.48
CA TYR A 479 19.51 8.55 -26.49
C TYR A 479 20.51 9.08 -25.43
N ILE A 480 20.84 8.30 -24.40
CA ILE A 480 21.86 8.68 -23.41
C ILE A 480 23.28 8.26 -23.78
N GLU A 481 23.45 7.43 -24.82
CA GLU A 481 24.76 6.91 -25.23
C GLU A 481 25.85 8.00 -25.36
N PRO A 482 25.60 9.16 -25.99
CA PRO A 482 26.62 10.22 -26.10
C PRO A 482 27.05 10.83 -24.76
N HIS A 483 26.26 10.64 -23.70
CA HIS A 483 26.45 11.22 -22.38
C HIS A 483 26.92 10.22 -21.32
N ALA A 484 26.89 8.92 -21.63
CA ALA A 484 27.20 7.86 -20.68
C ALA A 484 28.64 7.97 -20.10
N PRO A 485 29.69 8.29 -20.88
CA PRO A 485 31.04 8.45 -20.33
C PRO A 485 31.14 9.59 -19.30
N ASP A 486 30.58 10.76 -19.59
CA ASP A 486 30.64 11.92 -18.69
C ASP A 486 29.90 11.67 -17.37
N LEU A 487 28.75 10.98 -17.45
CA LEU A 487 27.99 10.56 -16.28
C LEU A 487 28.75 9.52 -15.46
N ALA A 488 29.38 8.53 -16.12
CA ALA A 488 30.17 7.51 -15.45
C ALA A 488 31.39 8.11 -14.72
N SER A 489 32.11 9.04 -15.36
CA SER A 489 33.18 9.81 -14.71
C SER A 489 32.68 10.62 -13.52
N SER A 490 31.53 11.28 -13.64
CA SER A 490 30.96 12.03 -12.50
C SER A 490 30.56 11.12 -11.34
N LEU A 491 30.14 9.88 -11.60
CA LEU A 491 29.83 8.90 -10.54
C LEU A 491 31.10 8.40 -9.84
N LEU A 492 32.22 8.28 -10.56
CA LEU A 492 33.53 8.00 -9.98
C LEU A 492 33.93 9.11 -8.99
N ASP A 493 33.83 10.39 -9.37
CA ASP A 493 34.12 11.52 -8.48
C ASP A 493 33.29 11.48 -7.18
N VAL A 494 32.01 11.10 -7.30
CA VAL A 494 31.13 10.95 -6.13
C VAL A 494 31.57 9.79 -5.25
N TYR A 495 31.96 8.64 -5.83
CA TYR A 495 32.45 7.49 -5.09
C TYR A 495 33.72 7.83 -4.29
N GLU A 496 34.67 8.54 -4.91
CA GLU A 496 35.90 8.98 -4.26
C GLU A 496 35.64 9.91 -3.08
N THR A 497 34.57 10.71 -3.17
CA THR A 497 34.13 11.59 -2.09
C THR A 497 33.41 10.82 -0.98
N THR A 498 32.57 9.84 -1.32
CA THR A 498 31.79 9.07 -0.34
C THR A 498 31.46 7.65 -0.80
N SER A 499 31.86 6.67 0.01
CA SER A 499 31.54 5.26 -0.21
C SER A 499 30.12 4.87 0.23
N ASN A 500 29.38 5.77 0.90
CA ASN A 500 28.04 5.51 1.40
C ASN A 500 26.99 5.40 0.28
N ALA A 501 27.29 5.91 -0.92
CA ALA A 501 26.43 5.79 -2.10
C ALA A 501 26.73 4.55 -2.96
N ARG A 502 27.58 3.62 -2.48
CA ARG A 502 28.10 2.47 -3.28
C ARG A 502 27.00 1.69 -4.00
N GLN A 503 25.91 1.33 -3.32
CA GLN A 503 24.81 0.57 -3.92
C GLN A 503 24.21 1.32 -5.11
N ALA A 504 23.80 2.58 -4.90
CA ALA A 504 23.23 3.41 -5.95
C ALA A 504 24.21 3.60 -7.13
N ILE A 505 25.50 3.74 -6.84
CA ILE A 505 26.56 3.90 -7.86
C ILE A 505 26.68 2.64 -8.71
N VAL A 506 26.71 1.44 -8.10
CA VAL A 506 26.74 0.17 -8.83
C VAL A 506 25.53 0.06 -9.75
N THR A 507 24.32 0.28 -9.24
CA THR A 507 23.10 0.20 -10.05
C THR A 507 23.10 1.22 -11.20
N ALA A 508 23.53 2.45 -10.95
CA ALA A 508 23.59 3.49 -11.98
C ALA A 508 24.65 3.20 -13.06
N LEU A 509 25.86 2.82 -12.65
CA LEU A 509 26.95 2.47 -13.58
C LEU A 509 26.59 1.24 -14.42
N SER A 510 26.01 0.19 -13.83
CA SER A 510 25.59 -0.99 -14.58
C SER A 510 24.57 -0.67 -15.66
N ARG A 511 23.60 0.21 -15.38
CA ARG A 511 22.61 0.63 -16.38
C ARG A 511 23.23 1.46 -17.50
N LEU A 512 24.12 2.40 -17.19
CA LEU A 512 24.85 3.16 -18.21
C LEU A 512 25.72 2.24 -19.07
N PHE A 513 26.43 1.31 -18.42
CA PHE A 513 27.33 0.36 -19.08
C PHE A 513 26.58 -0.60 -20.00
N CYS A 514 25.34 -0.99 -19.66
CA CYS A 514 24.49 -1.76 -20.56
C CYS A 514 24.21 -1.00 -21.86
N ILE A 515 23.85 0.28 -21.78
CA ILE A 515 23.52 1.09 -22.95
C ILE A 515 24.77 1.37 -23.79
N ALA A 516 25.82 1.85 -23.14
CA ALA A 516 27.06 2.28 -23.78
C ALA A 516 28.25 1.82 -22.94
N PRO A 517 28.83 0.63 -23.23
CA PRO A 517 30.03 0.17 -22.55
C PRO A 517 31.17 1.20 -22.71
N PHE A 518 31.58 1.79 -21.60
CA PHE A 518 32.66 2.77 -21.52
C PHE A 518 33.97 2.11 -21.07
N GLU A 519 35.10 2.78 -21.31
CA GLU A 519 36.44 2.30 -20.97
C GLU A 519 37.12 3.20 -19.92
N GLY A 520 38.24 2.73 -19.36
CA GLY A 520 39.05 3.48 -18.39
C GLY A 520 38.56 3.34 -16.94
N GLU A 521 38.92 4.32 -16.10
CA GLU A 521 38.71 4.27 -14.64
C GLU A 521 37.25 3.99 -14.21
N PRO A 522 36.20 4.52 -14.86
CA PRO A 522 34.82 4.20 -14.48
C PRO A 522 34.47 2.72 -14.69
N LYS A 523 35.02 2.08 -15.74
CA LYS A 523 34.85 0.64 -15.99
C LYS A 523 35.57 -0.14 -14.91
N ASP A 524 36.82 0.20 -14.63
CA ASP A 524 37.62 -0.48 -13.59
C ASP A 524 36.94 -0.40 -12.22
N LEU A 525 36.35 0.76 -11.87
CA LEU A 525 35.56 0.91 -10.66
C LEU A 525 34.31 0.00 -10.66
N LEU A 526 33.53 -0.02 -11.74
CA LEU A 526 32.34 -0.87 -11.84
C LEU A 526 32.71 -2.36 -11.66
N ILE A 527 33.74 -2.82 -12.37
CA ILE A 527 34.27 -4.19 -12.28
C ILE A 527 34.70 -4.50 -10.84
N GLN A 528 35.47 -3.62 -10.21
CA GLN A 528 35.92 -3.80 -8.83
C GLN A 528 34.75 -3.88 -7.84
N LEU A 529 33.77 -2.97 -7.97
CA LEU A 529 32.61 -2.93 -7.08
C LEU A 529 31.73 -4.18 -7.24
N LEU A 530 31.49 -4.62 -8.48
CA LEU A 530 30.77 -5.85 -8.76
C LEU A 530 31.51 -7.06 -8.18
N SER A 531 32.80 -7.23 -8.45
CA SER A 531 33.58 -8.35 -7.92
C SER A 531 33.52 -8.43 -6.40
N ASN A 532 33.69 -7.30 -5.72
CA ASN A 532 33.64 -7.24 -4.25
C ASN A 532 32.23 -7.54 -3.72
N GLY A 533 31.20 -7.00 -4.37
CA GLY A 533 29.80 -7.21 -3.98
C GLY A 533 29.33 -8.64 -4.18
N ILE A 534 29.69 -9.26 -5.32
CA ILE A 534 29.39 -10.66 -5.65
C ILE A 534 30.07 -11.61 -4.65
N LYS A 535 31.35 -11.37 -4.33
CA LYS A 535 32.08 -12.16 -3.31
C LYS A 535 31.47 -12.05 -1.91
N ALA A 536 30.80 -10.95 -1.62
CA ALA A 536 30.11 -10.70 -0.35
C ALA A 536 28.60 -11.00 -0.43
N SER A 537 28.14 -11.68 -1.49
CA SER A 537 26.73 -12.00 -1.75
C SER A 537 25.77 -10.83 -1.55
N LYS A 538 26.15 -9.65 -2.06
CA LYS A 538 25.30 -8.46 -2.01
C LYS A 538 24.26 -8.50 -3.11
N GLU A 539 22.98 -8.53 -2.72
CA GLU A 539 21.81 -8.53 -3.60
C GLU A 539 21.93 -7.54 -4.77
N PHE A 540 22.15 -6.26 -4.49
CA PHE A 540 22.26 -5.21 -5.53
C PHE A 540 23.39 -5.45 -6.54
N SER A 541 24.45 -6.18 -6.19
CA SER A 541 25.55 -6.51 -7.10
C SER A 541 25.21 -7.72 -7.97
N LEU A 542 24.46 -8.68 -7.43
CA LEU A 542 23.94 -9.82 -8.17
C LEU A 542 22.87 -9.37 -9.17
N GLU A 543 21.94 -8.51 -8.75
CA GLU A 543 20.95 -7.89 -9.65
C GLU A 543 21.63 -7.14 -10.80
N ALA A 544 22.62 -6.30 -10.46
CA ALA A 544 23.40 -5.56 -11.44
C ALA A 544 24.15 -6.48 -12.41
N LEU A 545 24.68 -7.60 -11.94
CA LEU A 545 25.30 -8.62 -12.78
C LEU A 545 24.28 -9.27 -13.71
N CYS A 546 23.12 -9.71 -13.20
CA CYS A 546 22.05 -10.27 -14.04
C CYS A 546 21.66 -9.32 -15.17
N ILE A 547 21.51 -8.03 -14.88
CA ILE A 547 21.21 -7.01 -15.89
C ILE A 547 22.30 -6.96 -16.97
N ILE A 548 23.58 -6.95 -16.58
CA ILE A 548 24.71 -6.91 -17.53
C ILE A 548 24.77 -8.19 -18.39
N LEU A 549 24.57 -9.36 -17.79
CA LEU A 549 24.66 -10.65 -18.49
C LEU A 549 23.58 -10.81 -19.57
N ARG A 550 22.43 -10.15 -19.39
CA ARG A 550 21.34 -10.12 -20.37
C ARG A 550 21.60 -9.16 -21.55
N HIS A 551 22.67 -8.36 -21.51
CA HIS A 551 22.94 -7.34 -22.52
C HIS A 551 24.21 -7.61 -23.34
N ASP A 552 24.05 -7.95 -24.63
CA ASP A 552 25.12 -8.47 -25.50
C ASP A 552 26.41 -7.65 -25.49
N LYS A 553 26.33 -6.33 -25.69
CA LYS A 553 27.53 -5.47 -25.72
C LYS A 553 28.25 -5.40 -24.37
N ALA A 554 27.49 -5.40 -23.28
CA ALA A 554 28.03 -5.19 -21.94
C ALA A 554 28.60 -6.49 -21.37
N VAL A 555 27.95 -7.64 -21.62
CA VAL A 555 28.47 -8.94 -21.19
C VAL A 555 29.82 -9.24 -21.83
N THR A 556 30.02 -8.96 -23.14
CA THR A 556 31.32 -9.17 -23.78
C THR A 556 32.42 -8.34 -23.13
N SER A 557 32.14 -7.06 -22.85
CA SER A 557 33.11 -6.20 -22.17
C SER A 557 33.38 -6.65 -20.73
N LEU A 558 32.36 -7.06 -19.98
CA LEU A 558 32.50 -7.60 -18.62
C LEU A 558 33.35 -8.87 -18.61
N MET A 559 33.06 -9.80 -19.53
CA MET A 559 33.73 -11.09 -19.62
C MET A 559 35.20 -10.96 -20.00
N SER A 560 35.53 -9.97 -20.84
CA SER A 560 36.93 -9.65 -21.15
C SER A 560 37.70 -9.04 -19.97
N ALA A 561 37.01 -8.40 -19.02
CA ALA A 561 37.63 -7.71 -17.89
C ALA A 561 37.80 -8.61 -16.65
N GLN A 562 36.94 -9.62 -16.50
CA GLN A 562 36.98 -10.53 -15.35
C GLN A 562 37.86 -11.76 -15.62
N PRO A 563 38.85 -12.06 -14.76
CA PRO A 563 39.68 -13.24 -14.94
C PRO A 563 38.90 -14.53 -14.70
N VAL A 564 39.25 -15.61 -15.40
CA VAL A 564 38.65 -16.95 -15.20
C VAL A 564 38.66 -17.37 -13.73
N ALA A 565 39.74 -17.04 -13.00
CA ALA A 565 39.86 -17.34 -11.56
C ALA A 565 38.72 -16.75 -10.71
N PHE A 566 38.22 -15.56 -11.04
CA PHE A 566 37.10 -14.95 -10.31
C PHE A 566 35.84 -15.81 -10.40
N TRP A 567 35.53 -16.32 -11.59
CA TRP A 567 34.34 -17.12 -11.82
C TRP A 567 34.42 -18.50 -11.19
N LEU A 568 35.60 -19.11 -11.16
CA LEU A 568 35.84 -20.36 -10.44
C LEU A 568 35.67 -20.18 -8.93
N GLU A 569 36.19 -19.09 -8.36
CA GLU A 569 35.97 -18.75 -6.94
C GLU A 569 34.48 -18.54 -6.64
N TYR A 570 33.77 -17.83 -7.52
CA TYR A 570 32.34 -17.60 -7.38
C TYR A 570 31.53 -18.90 -7.49
N MET A 571 31.91 -19.81 -8.38
CA MET A 571 31.28 -21.13 -8.52
C MET A 571 31.45 -21.95 -7.25
N ALA A 572 32.66 -21.97 -6.68
CA ALA A 572 32.92 -22.67 -5.44
C ALA A 572 32.07 -22.12 -4.28
N ALA A 573 31.92 -20.79 -4.20
CA ALA A 573 31.04 -20.15 -3.22
C ALA A 573 29.57 -20.55 -3.41
N CYS A 574 29.06 -20.54 -4.65
CA CYS A 574 27.68 -20.95 -4.95
C CYS A 574 27.47 -22.45 -4.69
N THR A 575 28.45 -23.30 -5.01
CA THR A 575 28.41 -24.74 -4.71
C THR A 575 28.22 -24.98 -3.21
N SER A 576 28.96 -24.24 -2.37
CA SER A 576 28.82 -24.31 -0.91
C SER A 576 27.46 -23.79 -0.44
N LEU A 577 26.95 -22.71 -1.03
CA LEU A 577 25.65 -22.13 -0.69
C LEU A 577 24.50 -23.10 -1.02
N PHE A 578 24.47 -23.62 -2.25
CA PHE A 578 23.43 -24.53 -2.73
C PHE A 578 23.45 -25.89 -2.02
N SER A 579 24.61 -26.29 -1.47
CA SER A 579 24.73 -27.52 -0.69
C SER A 579 24.34 -27.36 0.79
N SER A 580 24.11 -26.14 1.27
CA SER A 580 23.84 -25.83 2.67
C SER A 580 22.40 -26.16 3.08
N GLU A 581 22.22 -26.60 4.32
CA GLU A 581 20.93 -26.91 4.92
C GLU A 581 20.87 -26.37 6.35
N PRO A 582 19.70 -25.86 6.82
CA PRO A 582 18.44 -25.69 6.07
C PRO A 582 18.42 -24.42 5.20
N ILE A 583 17.46 -24.32 4.26
CA ILE A 583 17.19 -23.09 3.49
C ILE A 583 16.31 -22.18 4.36
N PHE A 584 16.73 -20.92 4.56
CA PHE A 584 15.94 -19.93 5.28
C PHE A 584 15.16 -19.06 4.29
N ASP A 585 13.93 -18.68 4.66
CA ASP A 585 13.08 -17.80 3.84
C ASP A 585 13.76 -16.47 3.47
N GLU A 586 14.61 -15.97 4.37
CA GLU A 586 15.38 -14.73 4.18
C GLU A 586 16.43 -14.84 3.06
N ASP A 587 16.90 -16.05 2.75
CA ASP A 587 17.94 -16.30 1.75
C ASP A 587 17.36 -16.57 0.34
N LEU A 588 16.04 -16.80 0.22
CA LEU A 588 15.39 -17.15 -1.05
C LEU A 588 15.70 -16.16 -2.19
N PRO A 589 15.58 -14.82 -1.99
CA PRO A 589 15.84 -13.87 -3.08
C PRO A 589 17.30 -13.93 -3.56
N ILE A 590 18.25 -14.10 -2.64
CA ILE A 590 19.68 -14.16 -2.96
C ILE A 590 20.00 -15.47 -3.70
N ILE A 591 19.44 -16.61 -3.28
CA ILE A 591 19.61 -17.90 -3.96
C ILE A 591 19.09 -17.82 -5.39
N LEU A 592 17.90 -17.25 -5.61
CA LEU A 592 17.33 -17.06 -6.95
C LEU A 592 18.23 -16.20 -7.84
N LEU A 593 18.81 -15.13 -7.30
CA LEU A 593 19.77 -14.30 -8.04
C LEU A 593 21.03 -15.08 -8.43
N HIS A 594 21.59 -15.91 -7.53
CA HIS A 594 22.74 -16.75 -7.87
C HIS A 594 22.42 -17.77 -8.96
N LEU A 595 21.23 -18.40 -8.90
CA LEU A 595 20.77 -19.33 -9.94
C LEU A 595 20.62 -18.63 -11.30
N ASP A 596 20.01 -17.44 -11.32
CA ASP A 596 19.83 -16.64 -12.54
C ASP A 596 21.18 -16.18 -13.11
N VAL A 597 22.13 -15.75 -12.27
CA VAL A 597 23.50 -15.42 -12.73
C VAL A 597 24.14 -16.61 -13.45
N TRP A 598 24.11 -17.79 -12.84
CA TRP A 598 24.72 -18.98 -13.45
C TRP A 598 24.00 -19.44 -14.71
N HIS A 599 22.67 -19.34 -14.72
CA HIS A 599 21.89 -19.64 -15.92
C HIS A 599 22.35 -18.76 -17.09
N ASN A 600 22.41 -17.44 -16.90
CA ASN A 600 22.84 -16.52 -17.95
C ASN A 600 24.32 -16.67 -18.32
N LEU A 601 25.22 -16.97 -17.36
CA LEU A 601 26.64 -17.21 -17.67
C LEU A 601 26.82 -18.46 -18.53
N LEU A 602 26.13 -19.55 -18.20
CA LEU A 602 26.25 -20.80 -18.94
C LEU A 602 25.58 -20.71 -20.32
N ASP A 603 24.43 -20.04 -20.44
CA ASP A 603 23.78 -19.82 -21.74
C ASP A 603 24.69 -19.08 -22.74
N ARG A 604 25.62 -18.25 -22.24
CA ARG A 604 26.62 -17.51 -23.02
C ARG A 604 27.92 -18.30 -23.31
N GLU A 605 27.83 -19.63 -23.33
CA GLU A 605 28.96 -20.53 -23.65
C GLU A 605 30.21 -20.36 -22.78
N MET A 606 30.06 -19.88 -21.54
CA MET A 606 31.18 -19.85 -20.61
C MET A 606 31.77 -21.26 -20.42
N GLU A 607 33.05 -21.43 -20.75
CA GLU A 607 33.79 -22.69 -20.58
C GLU A 607 34.24 -22.85 -19.14
N LEU A 608 33.99 -24.03 -18.57
CA LEU A 608 34.36 -24.38 -17.21
C LEU A 608 35.14 -25.71 -17.18
N PRO A 609 36.07 -25.89 -16.24
CA PRO A 609 36.71 -27.18 -16.02
C PRO A 609 35.66 -28.25 -15.66
N SER A 610 35.76 -29.41 -16.31
CA SER A 610 34.78 -30.51 -16.16
C SER A 610 34.60 -31.01 -14.72
N GLN A 611 35.66 -30.93 -13.90
CA GLN A 611 35.60 -31.32 -12.49
C GLN A 611 34.74 -30.36 -11.63
N ASP A 612 34.86 -29.06 -11.88
CA ASP A 612 34.11 -28.03 -11.16
C ASP A 612 32.64 -28.03 -11.59
N GLN A 613 32.38 -28.23 -12.89
CA GLN A 613 31.02 -28.37 -13.43
C GLN A 613 30.26 -29.55 -12.82
N THR A 614 30.93 -30.70 -12.61
CA THR A 614 30.30 -31.88 -11.99
C THR A 614 29.91 -31.62 -10.53
N SER A 615 30.81 -30.96 -9.78
CA SER A 615 30.58 -30.63 -8.37
C SER A 615 29.45 -29.61 -8.22
N PHE A 616 29.44 -28.59 -9.09
CA PHE A 616 28.38 -27.59 -9.14
C PHE A 616 27.02 -28.19 -9.52
N LYS A 617 26.97 -29.05 -10.55
CA LYS A 617 25.76 -29.78 -10.94
C LYS A 617 25.15 -30.53 -9.75
N THR A 618 25.98 -31.29 -9.04
CA THR A 618 25.55 -32.07 -7.86
C THR A 618 24.94 -31.17 -6.78
N ALA A 619 25.50 -29.98 -6.56
CA ALA A 619 24.96 -29.02 -5.59
C ALA A 619 23.61 -28.43 -6.02
N VAL A 620 23.41 -28.17 -7.32
CA VAL A 620 22.12 -27.68 -7.86
C VAL A 620 21.04 -28.77 -7.79
N GLU A 621 21.37 -30.03 -8.09
CA GLU A 621 20.46 -31.18 -7.91
C GLU A 621 20.02 -31.30 -6.45
N LYS A 622 20.98 -31.21 -5.52
CA LYS A 622 20.69 -31.23 -4.09
C LYS A 622 19.77 -30.07 -3.65
N LEU A 623 20.03 -28.86 -4.14
CA LEU A 623 19.18 -27.70 -3.85
C LEU A 623 17.75 -27.88 -4.41
N GLN A 624 17.62 -28.47 -5.60
CA GLN A 624 16.31 -28.78 -6.20
C GLN A 624 15.53 -29.79 -5.34
N GLU A 625 16.17 -30.87 -4.89
CA GLU A 625 15.56 -31.87 -4.01
C GLU A 625 15.06 -31.25 -2.70
N ASN A 626 15.89 -30.40 -2.08
CA ASN A 626 15.54 -29.69 -0.85
C ASN A 626 14.40 -28.67 -1.07
N ALA A 627 14.43 -27.91 -2.17
CA ALA A 627 13.35 -26.98 -2.51
C ALA A 627 12.02 -27.71 -2.74
N HIS A 628 12.06 -28.90 -3.35
CA HIS A 628 10.89 -29.75 -3.55
C HIS A 628 10.32 -30.24 -2.21
N SER A 629 11.17 -30.68 -1.27
CA SER A 629 10.71 -31.11 0.06
C SER A 629 10.09 -29.97 0.86
N ASP A 630 10.61 -28.75 0.69
CA ASP A 630 10.19 -27.56 1.42
C ASP A 630 9.07 -26.76 0.70
N CYS A 631 8.54 -27.28 -0.42
CA CYS A 631 7.48 -26.64 -1.23
C CYS A 631 7.86 -25.25 -1.79
N LEU A 632 9.13 -25.03 -2.12
CA LEU A 632 9.67 -23.78 -2.66
C LEU A 632 9.69 -23.80 -4.20
N SER A 633 8.53 -23.57 -4.83
CA SER A 633 8.32 -23.74 -6.28
C SER A 633 9.24 -22.89 -7.15
N ASP A 634 9.58 -21.67 -6.72
CA ASP A 634 10.39 -20.74 -7.53
C ASP A 634 11.85 -21.22 -7.64
N ILE A 635 12.40 -21.74 -6.53
CA ILE A 635 13.77 -22.32 -6.52
C ILE A 635 13.78 -23.61 -7.31
N GLU A 636 12.80 -24.49 -7.13
CA GLU A 636 12.69 -25.74 -7.88
C GLU A 636 12.67 -25.47 -9.40
N SER A 637 11.88 -24.49 -9.84
CA SER A 637 11.80 -24.07 -11.25
C SER A 637 13.12 -23.48 -11.76
N ALA A 638 13.78 -22.64 -10.97
CA ALA A 638 15.07 -22.03 -11.32
C ALA A 638 16.19 -23.08 -11.43
N CYS A 639 16.27 -24.03 -10.48
CA CYS A 639 17.22 -25.15 -10.51
C CYS A 639 16.98 -26.04 -11.73
N SER A 640 15.71 -26.37 -12.03
CA SER A 640 15.34 -27.17 -13.20
C SER A 640 15.84 -26.52 -14.50
N SER A 641 15.63 -25.21 -14.62
CA SER A 641 16.07 -24.44 -15.79
C SER A 641 17.60 -24.44 -15.91
N LEU A 642 18.31 -24.23 -14.79
CA LEU A 642 19.78 -24.24 -14.77
C LEU A 642 20.38 -25.61 -15.11
N LEU A 643 19.80 -26.71 -14.61
CA LEU A 643 20.27 -28.07 -14.88
C LEU A 643 20.16 -28.40 -16.38
N LEU A 644 19.09 -27.98 -17.06
CA LEU A 644 18.96 -28.15 -18.52
C LEU A 644 20.10 -27.47 -19.28
N VAL A 645 20.50 -26.27 -18.85
CA VAL A 645 21.63 -25.54 -19.46
C VAL A 645 22.96 -26.24 -19.16
N ILE A 646 23.14 -26.79 -17.95
CA ILE A 646 24.35 -27.54 -17.58
C ILE A 646 24.48 -28.84 -18.40
N GLU A 647 23.37 -29.55 -18.66
CA GLU A 647 23.35 -30.82 -19.40
C GLU A 647 23.47 -30.67 -20.92
N ALA A 648 23.11 -29.51 -21.45
CA ALA A 648 23.29 -29.18 -22.86
C ALA A 648 24.77 -28.96 -23.24
N LYS A 649 25.65 -28.84 -22.24
CA LYS A 649 27.10 -28.66 -22.38
C LYS A 649 27.85 -29.94 -22.02
#